data_AF-A0AAV0K6A3-F1
#
_entry.id   AF-A0AAV0K6A3-F1
#
_cell.length_a   1.000
_cell.length_b   1.000
_cell.length_c   1.000
_cell.angle_alpha   90.00
_cell.angle_beta   90.00
_cell.angle_gamma   90.00
#
_symmetry.space_group_name_H-M   'P 1'
#
loop_
_entity.id
_entity.type
_entity.pdbx_description
1 polymer ?
#
loop_
_entity_poly.entity_id
_entity_poly.type
_entity_poly.pdbx_seq_one_letter_code
_entity_poly.pdbx_strand_id
1 'polypeptide(L)'
;MEPDVSIETSCMIRIAVLPVGTVPASVLRDYFSMFLRHHTIPLAAISSFYTEHQKSPFAQQPWDAGSIRFKFLLGGAPPSPWEDFQSNRKILAVIGICHCPSTPDLDSAVEQFAAACKSYSSALVQRCFAFCPCDSQLEDGGKKEDVLRLFPPADHQTLDIHLQTMMQEIAASLLMDFEKWVLKAESAGTILKTPLDSQASLSSEEVLKAKKRRLGRAQKTIGDYCLLAGSPVDASAHYTTALELARLTGDFFWFAGALEGSVCALLMDRVSHIDAVLEDEVKYQYNNVILHYRKSFIQDNAQRVSPLSFELEATLKLARFLCSSYLCRRNLSKEVVELLTSAADGGKSLIDVNDRLVLFVEIARLFGTIGYQRKAAFFSRQVAQLYLQQDNKFAATSAMQVLAMTTKAYRVQSKASMPDPPHTKKQTGPSHTDSGKMHHHLVVSLFESQWSTLQMVVLREILLSAVRAGDPLAAWSAAARLLRQYYPLITPPGQNGLASALNNSAERLPSGTRSADPALPFVRLHSFPLHPSQMDIIKRSPTKEDWWAGSAPSGPFIYTPFSKGEPNDTSKQELVWIVGEPVQVLVELANPCGFDLRVDSIYLTVHSGSFDAFPISVDLPPNSSKVITLSGIPTSVGPITIPGCTVHCFGVITEHHFKDVDNLLLGAAQGLVLSDPFRCCGSAKLRNISVPSISVVPPLPLLVSHVLGGDGAIMLYEGEIRDIWVSLSNAGTAPVEQAHISLSGKNQDSIISIPYETLKSVLPLKPGAEVILPLTLKAWQLGPMDFEIGGGRAAASGSTGRQFKDASVPTLLIHYAGPSTDSGDVTSATGSTLPPGRRLVLPLQVCVLPGMSLIKARLLSMEIPAHIGKAHPKPMHEDDPTTETVEESERKMEKRLVKIDPYRGSWGLRFLELELSNPTDVVFEIGVSVQLDGTDDNNLSTNQDGSTEYGYPKTRIDRDYSARVLVPLEHFKLPVLDDSFFMRDFCNEGSTSSSRSSSFSEKNTKAELNASIKSLISRIKVRWQSGRNSSGELNIKDAVHTALQTSVMDVLLPDPLTFGFRLTRDNSSPQQGSDSKDSVLANDMTPMEVLVRNNTKEMIKMSLGISCRDVAGENCIEGEKSTVLWAGVLNGITMEVPPLQESKHTFSLYFLVPGEYTLVAAAVIEDANDVLRARAKTDSPDEPIYCRGPPFHVRVLGTA
;
A
#
# COMPACT_ATOMS: atom_id res chain seq x y z
N MET A 1 63.59 -1.00 15.82
CA MET A 1 62.71 -0.78 16.99
C MET A 1 62.03 -2.08 17.37
N GLU A 2 61.68 -2.26 18.64
CA GLU A 2 60.98 -3.48 19.11
C GLU A 2 59.46 -3.25 19.20
N PRO A 3 58.64 -4.26 18.92
CA PRO A 3 57.20 -4.20 19.18
C PRO A 3 56.89 -4.43 20.67
N ASP A 4 55.75 -3.89 21.13
CA ASP A 4 55.21 -4.08 22.48
C ASP A 4 56.15 -3.63 23.62
N VAL A 5 56.87 -2.52 23.44
CA VAL A 5 57.89 -2.12 24.41
C VAL A 5 57.33 -1.36 25.60
N SER A 6 57.59 -1.87 26.80
CA SER A 6 57.29 -1.25 28.09
C SER A 6 58.57 -0.94 28.86
N ILE A 7 58.45 -0.16 29.94
CA ILE A 7 59.57 0.07 30.88
C ILE A 7 60.07 -1.28 31.43
N GLU A 8 59.15 -2.20 31.71
CA GLU A 8 59.44 -3.55 32.22
C GLU A 8 60.12 -4.47 31.20
N THR A 9 60.20 -4.10 29.93
CA THR A 9 60.80 -4.97 28.92
C THR A 9 62.27 -5.26 29.21
N SER A 10 62.95 -4.39 29.98
CA SER A 10 64.33 -4.59 30.41
C SER A 10 64.52 -5.77 31.37
N CYS A 11 63.48 -6.23 32.08
CA CYS A 11 63.54 -7.40 32.96
C CYS A 11 62.99 -8.70 32.33
N MET A 12 62.60 -8.67 31.04
CA MET A 12 62.07 -9.85 30.35
C MET A 12 63.16 -10.61 29.59
N ILE A 13 63.23 -11.92 29.80
CA ILE A 13 64.12 -12.84 29.10
C ILE A 13 63.44 -13.34 27.82
N ARG A 14 64.12 -13.21 26.66
CA ARG A 14 63.57 -13.72 25.39
C ARG A 14 63.85 -15.20 25.21
N ILE A 15 62.80 -15.93 24.86
CA ILE A 15 62.86 -17.36 24.55
C ILE A 15 62.35 -17.57 23.13
N ALA A 16 63.18 -18.14 22.26
CA ALA A 16 62.76 -18.51 20.91
C ALA A 16 62.02 -19.84 20.96
N VAL A 17 60.82 -19.91 20.39
CA VAL A 17 60.01 -21.11 20.30
C VAL A 17 59.95 -21.55 18.84
N LEU A 18 60.58 -22.67 18.51
CA LEU A 18 60.79 -23.13 17.13
C LEU A 18 60.01 -24.42 16.86
N PRO A 19 59.23 -24.52 15.77
CA PRO A 19 58.69 -25.80 15.34
C PRO A 19 59.84 -26.69 14.83
N VAL A 20 59.89 -27.93 15.30
CA VAL A 20 60.87 -28.94 14.91
C VAL A 20 60.11 -30.08 14.25
N GLY A 21 60.51 -30.46 13.03
CA GLY A 21 59.74 -31.39 12.20
C GLY A 21 58.45 -30.80 11.61
N THR A 22 57.50 -31.66 11.27
CA THR A 22 56.26 -31.32 10.56
C THR A 22 55.11 -31.04 11.54
N VAL A 23 55.01 -29.82 12.05
CA VAL A 23 53.94 -29.44 12.99
C VAL A 23 52.78 -28.70 12.27
N PRO A 24 51.53 -29.19 12.33
CA PRO A 24 50.38 -28.46 11.80
C PRO A 24 50.21 -27.09 12.47
N ALA A 25 49.88 -26.05 11.69
CA ALA A 25 49.83 -24.67 12.19
C ALA A 25 48.76 -24.40 13.28
N SER A 26 47.65 -25.15 13.27
CA SER A 26 46.63 -25.08 14.34
C SER A 26 47.19 -25.62 15.66
N VAL A 27 47.79 -26.82 15.60
CA VAL A 27 48.37 -27.51 16.76
C VAL A 27 49.55 -26.71 17.34
N LEU A 28 50.40 -26.13 16.49
CA LEU A 28 51.50 -25.26 16.94
C LEU A 28 50.98 -24.05 17.72
N ARG A 29 49.86 -23.44 17.28
CA ARG A 29 49.24 -22.30 17.96
C ARG A 29 48.68 -22.71 19.33
N ASP A 30 48.08 -23.90 19.40
CA ASP A 30 47.54 -24.43 20.66
C ASP A 30 48.67 -24.67 21.67
N TYR A 31 49.76 -25.33 21.27
CA TYR A 31 50.94 -25.50 22.13
C TYR A 31 51.55 -24.16 22.54
N PHE A 32 51.73 -23.22 21.60
CA PHE A 32 52.24 -21.89 21.92
C PHE A 32 51.37 -21.15 22.93
N SER A 33 50.04 -21.31 22.86
CA SER A 33 49.11 -20.69 23.82
C SER A 33 49.29 -21.21 25.25
N MET A 34 49.78 -22.45 25.43
CA MET A 34 50.10 -23.00 26.75
C MET A 34 51.33 -22.32 27.35
N PHE A 35 52.40 -22.13 26.56
CA PHE A 35 53.60 -21.42 27.02
C PHE A 35 53.33 -19.99 27.48
N LEU A 36 52.42 -19.27 26.80
CA LEU A 36 52.07 -17.90 27.17
C LEU A 36 51.49 -17.77 28.59
N ARG A 37 50.92 -18.85 29.15
CA ARG A 37 50.44 -18.88 30.54
C ARG A 37 51.60 -18.85 31.55
N HIS A 38 52.75 -19.40 31.18
CA HIS A 38 53.95 -19.53 32.02
C HIS A 38 54.98 -18.43 31.74
N HIS A 39 54.53 -17.21 31.42
CA HIS A 39 55.40 -16.07 31.13
C HIS A 39 55.99 -15.41 32.40
N THR A 40 55.49 -15.73 33.59
CA THR A 40 56.01 -15.22 34.86
C THR A 40 56.19 -16.39 35.81
N ILE A 41 57.40 -16.58 36.34
CA ILE A 41 57.73 -17.68 37.25
C ILE A 41 58.17 -17.09 38.60
N PRO A 42 57.45 -17.36 39.69
CA PRO A 42 57.85 -16.93 41.02
C PRO A 42 59.20 -17.55 41.43
N LEU A 43 60.09 -16.73 42.00
CA LEU A 43 61.38 -17.22 42.48
C LEU A 43 61.23 -18.29 43.57
N ALA A 44 60.19 -18.20 44.41
CA ALA A 44 59.85 -19.19 45.42
C ALA A 44 59.70 -20.61 44.82
N ALA A 45 59.15 -20.72 43.61
CA ALA A 45 58.95 -22.00 42.92
C ALA A 45 60.25 -22.56 42.30
N ILE A 46 61.24 -21.71 42.06
CA ILE A 46 62.53 -22.05 41.44
C ILE A 46 63.54 -22.54 42.49
N SER A 47 63.38 -22.10 43.75
CA SER A 47 64.29 -22.42 44.87
C SER A 47 64.62 -23.91 45.01
N SER A 48 63.66 -24.80 44.71
CA SER A 48 63.84 -26.26 44.78
C SER A 48 64.72 -26.85 43.67
N PHE A 49 64.82 -26.17 42.52
CA PHE A 49 65.63 -26.58 41.36
C PHE A 49 67.00 -25.88 41.31
N TYR A 50 67.25 -24.93 42.21
CA TYR A 50 68.45 -24.10 42.23
C TYR A 50 69.53 -24.71 43.12
N THR A 51 70.72 -24.98 42.57
CA THR A 51 71.87 -25.48 43.32
C THR A 51 72.88 -24.36 43.53
N GLU A 52 72.95 -23.84 44.75
CA GLU A 52 73.78 -22.69 45.11
C GLU A 52 75.28 -22.97 44.95
N HIS A 53 76.00 -22.13 44.20
CA HIS A 53 77.46 -22.07 44.25
C HIS A 53 77.88 -21.10 45.36
N GLN A 54 78.92 -21.46 46.13
CA GLN A 54 79.22 -20.94 47.49
C GLN A 54 79.40 -19.41 47.69
N LYS A 55 79.21 -18.56 46.66
CA LYS A 55 78.97 -17.11 46.77
C LYS A 55 78.19 -16.62 45.53
N SER A 56 76.85 -16.58 45.59
CA SER A 56 76.05 -15.99 44.51
C SER A 56 76.34 -14.49 44.38
N PRO A 57 76.48 -13.95 43.15
CA PRO A 57 76.59 -12.50 42.91
C PRO A 57 75.30 -11.73 43.19
N PHE A 58 74.17 -12.41 43.41
CA PHE A 58 72.86 -11.81 43.70
C PHE A 58 72.60 -11.75 45.21
N ALA A 59 73.28 -10.84 45.91
CA ALA A 59 73.25 -10.75 47.37
C ALA A 59 71.85 -10.38 47.94
N GLN A 60 70.99 -9.72 47.15
CA GLN A 60 69.68 -9.22 47.58
C GLN A 60 68.53 -9.82 46.78
N GLN A 61 68.68 -11.07 46.29
CA GLN A 61 67.66 -11.78 45.53
C GLN A 61 66.36 -11.98 46.34
N PRO A 62 65.20 -11.46 45.89
CA PRO A 62 63.93 -11.53 46.64
C PRO A 62 63.21 -12.87 46.40
N TRP A 63 63.66 -13.95 47.05
CA TRP A 63 63.11 -15.30 46.84
C TRP A 63 61.60 -15.43 47.11
N ASP A 64 61.05 -14.71 48.08
CA ASP A 64 59.64 -14.85 48.48
C ASP A 64 58.68 -14.04 47.60
N ALA A 65 59.12 -12.92 47.03
CA ALA A 65 58.24 -11.94 46.36
C ALA A 65 58.61 -11.68 44.89
N GLY A 66 59.81 -12.05 44.46
CA GLY A 66 60.30 -11.81 43.10
C GLY A 66 59.87 -12.86 42.09
N SER A 67 60.06 -12.53 40.82
CA SER A 67 59.72 -13.42 39.70
C SER A 67 60.66 -13.21 38.51
N ILE A 68 60.88 -14.28 37.75
CA ILE A 68 61.54 -14.25 36.44
C ILE A 68 60.47 -14.16 35.36
N ARG A 69 60.66 -13.29 34.37
CA ARG A 69 59.68 -13.02 33.31
C ARG A 69 60.21 -13.44 31.95
N PHE A 70 59.38 -14.13 31.18
CA PHE A 70 59.68 -14.63 29.84
C PHE A 70 58.87 -13.93 28.76
N LYS A 71 59.55 -13.59 27.67
CA LYS A 71 58.95 -13.13 26.41
C LYS A 71 59.18 -14.21 25.34
N PHE A 72 58.14 -15.01 25.08
CA PHE A 72 58.20 -16.06 24.07
C PHE A 72 58.06 -15.49 22.65
N LEU A 73 58.93 -15.92 21.74
CA LEU A 73 58.96 -15.51 20.34
C LEU A 73 58.76 -16.73 19.43
N LEU A 74 57.56 -16.87 18.85
CA LEU A 74 57.25 -17.96 17.93
C LEU A 74 58.00 -17.79 16.60
N GLY A 75 58.72 -18.83 16.17
CA GLY A 75 59.60 -18.80 14.98
C GLY A 75 60.96 -18.12 15.20
N GLY A 76 61.21 -17.61 16.42
CA GLY A 76 62.46 -16.93 16.77
C GLY A 76 62.64 -15.56 16.11
N ALA A 77 63.81 -14.96 16.31
CA ALA A 77 64.20 -13.68 15.69
C ALA A 77 65.70 -13.69 15.34
N PRO A 78 66.15 -12.98 14.29
CA PRO A 78 67.57 -12.85 14.02
C PRO A 78 68.29 -12.14 15.19
N PRO A 79 69.60 -12.40 15.39
CA PRO A 79 70.37 -11.76 16.45
C PRO A 79 70.34 -10.23 16.27
N SER A 80 70.02 -9.53 17.35
CA SER A 80 69.96 -8.07 17.34
C SER A 80 71.37 -7.49 17.31
N PRO A 81 71.67 -6.50 16.43
CA PRO A 81 72.95 -5.81 16.44
C PRO A 81 73.20 -4.98 17.72
N TRP A 82 72.18 -4.86 18.58
CA TRP A 82 72.21 -4.12 19.85
C TRP A 82 72.18 -5.04 21.08
N GLU A 83 72.41 -6.33 20.92
CA GLU A 83 72.33 -7.32 22.01
C GLU A 83 73.33 -7.05 23.15
N ASP A 84 74.51 -6.50 22.83
CA ASP A 84 75.50 -6.12 23.84
C ASP A 84 75.16 -4.80 24.56
N PHE A 85 74.37 -3.94 23.93
CA PHE A 85 73.89 -2.70 24.54
C PHE A 85 72.70 -2.96 25.48
N GLN A 86 71.78 -3.83 25.08
CA GLN A 86 70.56 -4.17 25.80
C GLN A 86 70.43 -5.69 25.90
N SER A 87 70.80 -6.25 27.06
CA SER A 87 70.91 -7.70 27.27
C SER A 87 69.57 -8.42 27.14
N ASN A 88 68.45 -7.75 27.44
CA ASN A 88 67.10 -8.24 27.23
C ASN A 88 66.73 -8.49 25.75
N ARG A 89 67.55 -8.03 24.79
CA ARG A 89 67.40 -8.34 23.36
C ARG A 89 68.03 -9.67 22.97
N LYS A 90 68.88 -10.26 23.81
CA LYS A 90 69.48 -11.58 23.60
C LYS A 90 68.41 -12.66 23.69
N ILE A 91 68.45 -13.62 22.77
CA ILE A 91 67.70 -14.87 22.89
C ILE A 91 68.52 -15.76 23.80
N LEU A 92 68.10 -15.86 25.06
CA LEU A 92 68.86 -16.54 26.12
C LEU A 92 68.43 -18.00 26.29
N ALA A 93 67.28 -18.39 25.74
CA ALA A 93 66.88 -19.79 25.63
C ALA A 93 66.17 -20.10 24.31
N VAL A 94 66.28 -21.35 23.88
CA VAL A 94 65.59 -21.88 22.69
C VAL A 94 64.80 -23.12 23.09
N ILE A 95 63.50 -23.10 22.79
CA ILE A 95 62.57 -24.21 23.00
C ILE A 95 62.12 -24.74 21.64
N GLY A 96 62.41 -26.00 21.35
CA GLY A 96 61.88 -26.72 20.19
C GLY A 96 60.52 -27.34 20.53
N ILE A 97 59.55 -27.25 19.62
CA ILE A 97 58.25 -27.94 19.74
C ILE A 97 58.18 -29.00 18.64
N CYS A 98 58.02 -30.25 19.05
CA CYS A 98 57.84 -31.40 18.16
C CYS A 98 56.47 -32.04 18.40
N HIS A 99 55.74 -32.35 17.32
CA HIS A 99 54.51 -33.12 17.36
C HIS A 99 54.79 -34.54 16.86
N CYS A 100 54.85 -35.49 17.79
CA CYS A 100 55.31 -36.85 17.51
C CYS A 100 54.44 -37.61 16.49
N PRO A 101 53.10 -37.45 16.43
CA PRO A 101 52.27 -38.11 15.42
C PRO A 101 52.65 -37.74 13.97
N SER A 102 53.18 -36.53 13.76
CA SER A 102 53.64 -36.08 12.45
C SER A 102 55.13 -36.33 12.22
N THR A 103 55.91 -36.56 13.28
CA THR A 103 57.37 -36.68 13.26
C THR A 103 57.78 -38.03 13.90
N PRO A 104 57.79 -39.12 13.11
CA PRO A 104 58.06 -40.46 13.65
C PRO A 104 59.51 -40.67 14.07
N ASP A 105 60.46 -40.00 13.41
CA ASP A 105 61.90 -40.08 13.68
C ASP A 105 62.35 -38.95 14.63
N LEU A 106 62.59 -39.30 15.90
CA LEU A 106 63.04 -38.38 16.94
C LEU A 106 64.52 -37.98 16.78
N ASP A 107 65.36 -38.82 16.18
CA ASP A 107 66.78 -38.53 15.99
C ASP A 107 66.96 -37.42 14.95
N SER A 108 66.22 -37.52 13.84
CA SER A 108 66.17 -36.44 12.84
C SER A 108 65.62 -35.14 13.44
N ALA A 109 64.61 -35.20 14.32
CA ALA A 109 64.07 -34.02 14.98
C ALA A 109 65.12 -33.35 15.88
N VAL A 110 65.90 -34.12 16.65
CA VAL A 110 66.99 -33.59 17.49
C VAL A 110 68.11 -32.98 16.65
N GLU A 111 68.47 -33.58 15.51
CA GLU A 111 69.45 -33.01 14.59
C GLU A 111 68.98 -31.69 13.97
N GLN A 112 67.70 -31.62 13.56
CA GLN A 112 67.08 -30.40 13.05
C GLN A 112 67.06 -29.30 14.13
N PHE A 113 66.72 -29.65 15.36
CA PHE A 113 66.74 -28.73 16.49
C PHE A 113 68.16 -28.22 16.77
N ALA A 114 69.16 -29.12 16.82
CA ALA A 114 70.56 -28.74 17.03
C ALA A 114 71.08 -27.84 15.90
N ALA A 115 70.66 -28.08 14.65
CA ALA A 115 70.98 -27.21 13.51
C ALA A 115 70.35 -25.83 13.66
N ALA A 116 69.08 -25.75 14.09
CA ALA A 116 68.39 -24.49 14.35
C ALA A 116 69.01 -23.71 15.53
N CYS A 117 69.47 -24.39 16.58
CA CYS A 117 70.13 -23.74 17.72
C CYS A 117 71.44 -23.03 17.33
N LYS A 118 72.13 -23.45 16.25
CA LYS A 118 73.38 -22.81 15.79
C LYS A 118 73.21 -21.34 15.38
N SER A 119 72.00 -20.92 14.96
CA SER A 119 71.75 -19.50 14.65
C SER A 119 71.59 -18.61 15.90
N TYR A 120 71.55 -19.20 17.10
CA TYR A 120 71.34 -18.50 18.36
C TYR A 120 72.55 -18.66 19.29
N SER A 121 73.66 -17.99 18.97
CA SER A 121 74.92 -18.07 19.74
C SER A 121 74.81 -17.55 21.18
N SER A 122 73.82 -16.71 21.47
CA SER A 122 73.58 -16.11 22.79
C SER A 122 72.70 -16.99 23.70
N ALA A 123 72.20 -18.13 23.21
CA ALA A 123 71.33 -19.01 23.97
C ALA A 123 72.12 -19.85 25.00
N LEU A 124 71.75 -19.72 26.27
CA LEU A 124 72.34 -20.43 27.40
C LEU A 124 71.65 -21.79 27.62
N VAL A 125 70.33 -21.84 27.43
CA VAL A 125 69.52 -23.05 27.63
C VAL A 125 68.85 -23.49 26.34
N GLN A 126 68.95 -24.78 26.01
CA GLN A 126 68.35 -25.39 24.83
C GLN A 126 67.56 -26.63 25.25
N ARG A 127 66.27 -26.69 24.90
CA ARG A 127 65.36 -27.81 25.22
C ARG A 127 64.40 -28.07 24.07
N CYS A 128 64.09 -29.32 23.79
CA CYS A 128 63.10 -29.72 22.78
C CYS A 128 61.97 -30.50 23.47
N PHE A 129 60.73 -30.02 23.33
CA PHE A 129 59.54 -30.62 23.90
C PHE A 129 58.76 -31.35 22.82
N ALA A 130 58.59 -32.65 23.01
CA ALA A 130 57.95 -33.55 22.06
C ALA A 130 56.61 -34.05 22.63
N PHE A 131 55.52 -33.65 21.99
CA PHE A 131 54.15 -33.91 22.45
C PHE A 131 53.54 -35.15 21.78
N CYS A 132 52.77 -35.91 22.56
CA CYS A 132 52.02 -37.10 22.13
C CYS A 132 52.89 -38.22 21.53
N PRO A 133 53.97 -38.68 22.19
CA PRO A 133 54.79 -39.78 21.72
C PRO A 133 54.02 -41.10 21.67
N CYS A 134 54.34 -41.96 20.71
CA CYS A 134 53.88 -43.35 20.68
C CYS A 134 54.71 -44.23 21.64
N ASP A 135 54.19 -45.41 22.01
CA ASP A 135 54.85 -46.32 22.96
C ASP A 135 56.29 -46.69 22.54
N SER A 136 56.53 -46.91 21.24
CA SER A 136 57.88 -47.18 20.70
C SER A 136 58.84 -45.98 20.82
N GLN A 137 58.32 -44.75 20.82
CA GLN A 137 59.10 -43.53 20.96
C GLN A 137 59.41 -43.20 22.42
N LEU A 138 58.56 -43.65 23.36
CA LEU A 138 58.82 -43.56 24.80
C LEU A 138 60.02 -44.42 25.22
N GLU A 139 60.20 -45.59 24.60
CA GLU A 139 61.36 -46.47 24.85
C GLU A 139 62.67 -45.90 24.30
N ASP A 140 62.63 -45.22 23.15
CA ASP A 140 63.81 -44.66 22.48
C ASP A 140 64.27 -43.32 23.09
N GLY A 141 63.34 -42.51 23.60
CA GLY A 141 63.64 -41.21 24.21
C GLY A 141 64.46 -41.25 25.50
N GLY A 142 64.52 -42.40 26.19
CA GLY A 142 65.27 -42.57 27.44
C GLY A 142 66.79 -42.37 27.32
N LYS A 143 67.35 -42.33 26.10
CA LYS A 143 68.79 -42.13 25.85
C LYS A 143 69.21 -40.65 25.72
N LYS A 144 68.26 -39.71 25.63
CA LYS A 144 68.52 -38.28 25.30
C LYS A 144 67.74 -37.28 26.18
N GLU A 145 67.53 -37.63 27.45
CA GLU A 145 66.69 -36.86 28.38
C GLU A 145 67.12 -35.39 28.60
N ASP A 146 68.41 -35.05 28.46
CA ASP A 146 68.92 -33.70 28.71
C ASP A 146 68.46 -32.66 27.66
N VAL A 147 68.19 -33.10 26.43
CA VAL A 147 67.81 -32.20 25.32
C VAL A 147 66.36 -32.44 24.89
N LEU A 148 65.89 -33.68 24.90
CA LEU A 148 64.54 -34.05 24.49
C LEU A 148 63.67 -34.42 25.69
N ARG A 149 62.55 -33.73 25.88
CA ARG A 149 61.53 -34.03 26.90
C ARG A 149 60.25 -34.52 26.22
N LEU A 150 59.81 -35.71 26.60
CA LEU A 150 58.61 -36.34 26.05
C LEU A 150 57.39 -36.05 26.94
N PHE A 151 56.29 -35.61 26.32
CA PHE A 151 55.01 -35.35 26.98
C PHE A 151 53.96 -36.36 26.50
N PRO A 152 53.66 -37.42 27.29
CA PRO A 152 52.63 -38.40 26.97
C PRO A 152 51.27 -37.75 26.68
N PRO A 153 50.40 -38.39 25.87
CA PRO A 153 49.05 -37.89 25.63
C PRO A 153 48.27 -37.85 26.95
N ALA A 154 47.93 -36.64 27.41
CA ALA A 154 47.22 -36.39 28.65
C ALA A 154 46.27 -35.19 28.49
N ASP A 155 45.39 -35.00 29.48
CA ASP A 155 44.49 -33.85 29.53
C ASP A 155 45.28 -32.52 29.59
N HIS A 156 44.66 -31.44 29.08
CA HIS A 156 45.28 -30.11 29.01
C HIS A 156 45.79 -29.63 30.37
N GLN A 157 45.10 -29.95 31.46
CA GLN A 157 45.50 -29.57 32.82
C GLN A 157 46.79 -30.27 33.26
N THR A 158 46.92 -31.57 32.97
CA THR A 158 48.11 -32.35 33.31
C THR A 158 49.33 -31.88 32.50
N LEU A 159 49.13 -31.63 31.19
CA LEU A 159 50.18 -31.06 30.35
C LEU A 159 50.60 -29.66 30.82
N ASP A 160 49.68 -28.83 31.28
CA ASP A 160 49.96 -27.49 31.80
C ASP A 160 50.81 -27.55 33.09
N ILE A 161 50.52 -28.49 34.00
CA ILE A 161 51.30 -28.73 35.23
C ILE A 161 52.71 -29.21 34.86
N HIS A 162 52.85 -30.17 33.93
CA HIS A 162 54.16 -30.64 33.50
C HIS A 162 54.98 -29.54 32.82
N LEU A 163 54.35 -28.72 31.97
CA LEU A 163 54.99 -27.56 31.35
C LEU A 163 55.42 -26.55 32.41
N GLN A 164 54.61 -26.30 33.45
CA GLN A 164 54.98 -25.41 34.55
C GLN A 164 56.28 -25.86 35.23
N THR A 165 56.41 -27.16 35.55
CA THR A 165 57.63 -27.72 36.15
C THR A 165 58.84 -27.60 35.23
N MET A 166 58.68 -27.89 33.93
CA MET A 166 59.77 -27.75 32.96
C MET A 166 60.21 -26.29 32.78
N MET A 167 59.26 -25.36 32.81
CA MET A 167 59.57 -23.94 32.73
C MET A 167 60.29 -23.43 33.99
N GLN A 168 60.00 -23.99 35.18
CA GLN A 168 60.74 -23.73 36.41
C GLN A 168 62.19 -24.24 36.33
N GLU A 169 62.42 -25.43 35.76
CA GLU A 169 63.77 -25.98 35.53
C GLU A 169 64.59 -25.09 34.57
N ILE A 170 63.98 -24.62 33.48
CA ILE A 170 64.61 -23.69 32.54
C ILE A 170 64.98 -22.37 33.26
N ALA A 171 64.09 -21.85 34.10
CA ALA A 171 64.34 -20.63 34.86
C ALA A 171 65.50 -20.79 35.85
N ALA A 172 65.58 -21.92 36.57
CA ALA A 172 66.71 -22.24 37.45
C ALA A 172 68.03 -22.31 36.69
N SER A 173 68.03 -22.98 35.53
CA SER A 173 69.21 -23.13 34.67
C SER A 173 69.73 -21.77 34.17
N LEU A 174 68.82 -20.90 33.71
CA LEU A 174 69.14 -19.54 33.30
C LEU A 174 69.74 -18.72 34.45
N LEU A 175 69.16 -18.81 35.65
CA LEU A 175 69.63 -18.09 36.82
C LEU A 175 71.08 -18.48 37.17
N MET A 176 71.39 -19.77 37.18
CA MET A 176 72.75 -20.27 37.44
C MET A 176 73.76 -19.82 36.36
N ASP A 177 73.36 -19.80 35.09
CA ASP A 177 74.25 -19.33 34.02
C ASP A 177 74.44 -17.80 34.03
N PHE A 178 73.45 -17.03 34.50
CA PHE A 178 73.63 -15.60 34.74
C PHE A 178 74.67 -15.33 35.84
N GLU A 179 74.67 -16.11 36.92
CA GLU A 179 75.69 -15.99 37.97
C GLU A 179 77.09 -16.23 37.44
N LYS A 180 77.27 -17.31 36.66
CA LYS A 180 78.55 -17.62 35.99
C LYS A 180 79.00 -16.47 35.09
N TRP A 181 78.05 -15.87 34.36
CA TRP A 181 78.35 -14.75 33.48
C TRP A 181 78.78 -13.51 34.26
N VAL A 182 78.07 -13.15 35.34
CA VAL A 182 78.36 -11.97 36.17
C VAL A 182 79.75 -12.11 36.83
N LEU A 183 80.06 -13.25 37.43
CA LEU A 183 81.38 -13.52 38.03
C LEU A 183 82.53 -13.42 37.01
N LYS A 184 82.27 -13.84 35.76
CA LYS A 184 83.24 -13.70 34.67
C LYS A 184 83.38 -12.25 34.20
N ALA A 185 82.31 -11.48 34.15
CA ALA A 185 82.32 -10.09 33.71
C ALA A 185 83.06 -9.16 34.70
N GLU A 186 83.01 -9.46 36.01
CA GLU A 186 83.77 -8.73 37.02
C GLU A 186 85.29 -8.99 36.95
N SER A 187 85.67 -10.21 36.56
CA SER A 187 87.07 -10.66 36.55
C SER A 187 87.76 -10.51 35.18
N ALA A 188 87.03 -10.65 34.07
CA ALA A 188 87.52 -10.53 32.71
C ALA A 188 86.95 -9.26 32.05
N GLY A 189 87.81 -8.37 31.57
CA GLY A 189 87.39 -7.13 30.90
C GLY A 189 86.67 -7.37 29.57
N THR A 190 85.39 -7.78 29.65
CA THR A 190 84.52 -8.10 28.51
C THR A 190 84.40 -6.92 27.56
N ILE A 191 84.64 -7.17 26.27
CA ILE A 191 84.59 -6.13 25.24
C ILE A 191 83.16 -6.06 24.71
N LEU A 192 82.40 -5.06 25.17
CA LEU A 192 81.05 -4.76 24.72
C LEU A 192 81.10 -3.66 23.65
N LYS A 193 80.56 -3.95 22.47
CA LYS A 193 80.57 -3.03 21.32
C LYS A 193 79.15 -2.73 20.86
N THR A 194 78.95 -1.54 20.30
CA THR A 194 77.72 -1.18 19.58
C THR A 194 78.05 -0.81 18.14
N PRO A 195 77.07 -0.84 17.22
CA PRO A 195 77.22 -0.32 15.87
C PRO A 195 77.64 1.17 15.77
N LEU A 196 77.59 1.91 16.88
CA LEU A 196 78.02 3.32 16.97
C LEU A 196 79.51 3.47 17.26
N ASP A 197 80.19 2.41 17.73
CA ASP A 197 81.61 2.48 18.07
C ASP A 197 82.48 2.49 16.79
N SER A 198 83.23 3.57 16.54
CA SER A 198 84.15 3.69 15.39
C SER A 198 85.47 2.94 15.64
N GLN A 199 86.04 2.36 14.58
CA GLN A 199 87.35 1.70 14.58
C GLN A 199 88.48 2.74 14.49
N ALA A 200 88.61 3.64 15.47
CA ALA A 200 89.72 4.60 15.52
C ALA A 200 90.81 4.12 16.51
N SER A 201 92.07 4.28 16.10
CA SER A 201 93.23 3.99 16.95
C SER A 201 93.35 5.03 18.07
N LEU A 202 93.39 4.58 19.32
CA LEU A 202 93.34 5.42 20.52
C LEU A 202 94.75 5.93 20.93
N SER A 203 94.85 7.21 21.28
CA SER A 203 95.98 7.84 21.98
C SER A 203 96.03 7.46 23.48
N SER A 204 97.14 7.71 24.17
CA SER A 204 97.36 7.27 25.56
C SER A 204 96.36 7.83 26.60
N GLU A 205 95.86 9.05 26.41
CA GLU A 205 94.82 9.64 27.28
C GLU A 205 93.44 9.02 27.01
N GLU A 206 93.20 8.61 25.77
CA GLU A 206 92.00 7.90 25.35
C GLU A 206 91.99 6.45 25.86
N VAL A 207 93.15 5.82 26.11
CA VAL A 207 93.24 4.47 26.69
C VAL A 207 92.70 4.43 28.12
N LEU A 208 93.00 5.42 28.97
CA LEU A 208 92.47 5.49 30.34
C LEU A 208 90.96 5.77 30.33
N LYS A 209 90.49 6.69 29.48
CA LYS A 209 89.05 6.93 29.26
C LYS A 209 88.36 5.69 28.71
N ALA A 210 89.00 4.94 27.81
CA ALA A 210 88.47 3.69 27.26
C ALA A 210 88.41 2.57 28.31
N LYS A 211 89.38 2.47 29.23
CA LYS A 211 89.32 1.50 30.35
C LYS A 211 88.15 1.80 31.29
N LYS A 212 87.96 3.08 31.66
CA LYS A 212 86.80 3.51 32.46
C LYS A 212 85.47 3.31 31.73
N ARG A 213 85.44 3.57 30.41
CA ARG A 213 84.26 3.34 29.56
C ARG A 213 83.89 1.85 29.52
N ARG A 214 84.88 0.97 29.32
CA ARG A 214 84.67 -0.49 29.37
C ARG A 214 84.12 -0.95 30.72
N LEU A 215 84.69 -0.45 31.82
CA LEU A 215 84.19 -0.76 33.16
C LEU A 215 82.74 -0.28 33.36
N GLY A 216 82.41 0.94 32.93
CA GLY A 216 81.03 1.46 33.00
C GLY A 216 80.04 0.64 32.18
N ARG A 217 80.41 0.24 30.96
CA ARG A 217 79.60 -0.65 30.11
C ARG A 217 79.42 -2.04 30.73
N ALA A 218 80.48 -2.59 31.33
CA ALA A 218 80.41 -3.87 32.05
C ALA A 218 79.48 -3.79 33.26
N GLN A 219 79.60 -2.76 34.10
CA GLN A 219 78.71 -2.52 35.25
C GLN A 219 77.24 -2.36 34.83
N LYS A 220 76.97 -1.63 33.74
CA LYS A 220 75.62 -1.54 33.17
C LYS A 220 75.08 -2.93 32.81
N THR A 221 75.90 -3.74 32.15
CA THR A 221 75.49 -5.07 31.67
C THR A 221 75.31 -6.06 32.82
N ILE A 222 76.15 -6.00 33.85
CA ILE A 222 75.96 -6.74 35.10
C ILE A 222 74.60 -6.36 35.71
N GLY A 223 74.29 -5.05 35.77
CA GLY A 223 72.97 -4.56 36.18
C GLY A 223 71.81 -5.15 35.37
N ASP A 224 71.95 -5.27 34.04
CA ASP A 224 70.94 -5.92 33.20
C ASP A 224 70.74 -7.40 33.57
N TYR A 225 71.81 -8.16 33.81
CA TYR A 225 71.68 -9.57 34.19
C TYR A 225 71.08 -9.73 35.59
N CYS A 226 71.40 -8.85 36.54
CA CYS A 226 70.73 -8.81 37.84
C CYS A 226 69.22 -8.53 37.68
N LEU A 227 68.86 -7.63 36.77
CA LEU A 227 67.46 -7.31 36.48
C LEU A 227 66.71 -8.48 35.80
N LEU A 228 67.35 -9.19 34.87
CA LEU A 228 66.82 -10.40 34.24
C LEU A 228 66.69 -11.58 35.23
N ALA A 229 67.61 -11.67 36.19
CA ALA A 229 67.57 -12.63 37.29
C ALA A 229 66.44 -12.35 38.29
N GLY A 230 65.83 -11.17 38.27
CA GLY A 230 64.79 -10.77 39.22
C GLY A 230 65.31 -10.16 40.52
N SER A 231 66.56 -9.66 40.55
CA SER A 231 67.12 -8.87 41.67
C SER A 231 67.20 -7.38 41.33
N PRO A 232 66.15 -6.59 41.59
CA PRO A 232 66.12 -5.17 41.25
C PRO A 232 67.05 -4.32 42.12
N VAL A 233 67.27 -4.68 43.39
CA VAL A 233 68.09 -3.87 44.31
C VAL A 233 69.57 -3.98 43.96
N ASP A 234 70.06 -5.19 43.68
CA ASP A 234 71.43 -5.41 43.19
C ASP A 234 71.62 -4.71 41.83
N ALA A 235 70.65 -4.82 40.93
CA ALA A 235 70.69 -4.13 39.64
C ALA A 235 70.82 -2.60 39.79
N SER A 236 70.07 -1.99 40.71
CA SER A 236 70.10 -0.55 41.00
C SER A 236 71.47 -0.07 41.47
N ALA A 237 72.14 -0.85 42.33
CA ALA A 237 73.50 -0.55 42.77
C ALA A 237 74.48 -0.52 41.58
N HIS A 238 74.45 -1.56 40.73
CA HIS A 238 75.31 -1.63 39.55
C HIS A 238 75.01 -0.51 38.54
N TYR A 239 73.75 -0.16 38.29
CA TYR A 239 73.40 0.96 37.42
C TYR A 239 73.89 2.29 37.97
N THR A 240 73.86 2.51 39.29
CA THR A 240 74.37 3.74 39.91
C THR A 240 75.87 3.90 39.64
N THR A 241 76.66 2.83 39.79
CA THR A 241 78.10 2.86 39.45
C THR A 241 78.33 3.09 37.95
N ALA A 242 77.49 2.48 37.09
CA ALA A 242 77.58 2.65 35.65
C ALA A 242 77.28 4.09 35.22
N LEU A 243 76.28 4.74 35.83
CA LEU A 243 75.92 6.14 35.59
C LEU A 243 77.07 7.10 35.94
N GLU A 244 77.73 6.89 37.08
CA GLU A 244 78.90 7.70 37.47
C GLU A 244 80.06 7.54 36.48
N LEU A 245 80.38 6.31 36.09
CA LEU A 245 81.46 6.00 35.15
C LEU A 245 81.16 6.50 33.73
N ALA A 246 79.92 6.36 33.26
CA ALA A 246 79.49 6.85 31.95
C ALA A 246 79.49 8.39 31.90
N ARG A 247 79.08 9.06 32.97
CA ARG A 247 79.14 10.53 33.10
C ARG A 247 80.57 11.06 33.02
N LEU A 248 81.52 10.39 33.70
CA LEU A 248 82.94 10.76 33.68
C LEU A 248 83.62 10.54 32.32
N THR A 249 83.09 9.63 31.50
CA THR A 249 83.66 9.28 30.19
C THR A 249 82.95 9.93 29.00
N GLY A 250 81.85 10.66 29.25
CA GLY A 250 81.03 11.32 28.24
C GLY A 250 80.25 10.34 27.34
N ASP A 251 80.08 9.09 27.77
CA ASP A 251 79.36 8.06 26.99
C ASP A 251 77.84 8.20 27.23
N PHE A 252 77.24 9.24 26.63
CA PHE A 252 75.84 9.60 26.87
C PHE A 252 74.84 8.53 26.41
N PHE A 253 75.20 7.71 25.40
CA PHE A 253 74.35 6.64 24.92
C PHE A 253 74.24 5.51 25.96
N TRP A 254 75.36 5.08 26.52
CA TRP A 254 75.38 4.10 27.61
C TRP A 254 74.89 4.66 28.94
N PHE A 255 75.07 5.96 29.18
CA PHE A 255 74.43 6.67 30.30
C PHE A 255 72.91 6.59 30.22
N ALA A 256 72.33 6.88 29.04
CA ALA A 256 70.88 6.79 28.83
C ALA A 256 70.36 5.35 29.04
N GLY A 257 71.09 4.34 28.53
CA GLY A 257 70.74 2.93 28.73
C GLY A 257 70.85 2.46 30.19
N ALA A 258 71.83 2.95 30.95
CA ALA A 258 71.93 2.66 32.38
C ALA A 258 70.79 3.32 33.18
N LEU A 259 70.41 4.55 32.82
CA LEU A 259 69.31 5.28 33.44
C LEU A 259 67.96 4.61 33.14
N GLU A 260 67.77 4.12 31.91
CA GLU A 260 66.61 3.33 31.51
C GLU A 260 66.48 2.04 32.34
N GLY A 261 67.60 1.33 32.55
CA GLY A 261 67.68 0.15 33.40
C GLY A 261 67.41 0.45 34.87
N SER A 262 67.95 1.54 35.42
CA SER A 262 67.73 1.93 36.82
C SER A 262 66.27 2.27 37.10
N VAL A 263 65.57 2.93 36.16
CA VAL A 263 64.13 3.19 36.33
C VAL A 263 63.32 1.89 36.28
N CYS A 264 63.70 0.94 35.42
CA CYS A 264 63.06 -0.38 35.43
C CYS A 264 63.28 -1.10 36.77
N ALA A 265 64.50 -1.07 37.33
CA ALA A 265 64.79 -1.66 38.63
C ALA A 265 63.95 -1.01 39.76
N LEU A 266 63.85 0.32 39.77
CA LEU A 266 63.03 1.07 40.72
C LEU A 266 61.53 0.74 40.61
N LEU A 267 61.03 0.51 39.39
CA LEU A 267 59.66 0.06 39.18
C LEU A 267 59.45 -1.37 39.69
N MET A 268 60.41 -2.28 39.44
CA MET A 268 60.34 -3.69 39.84
C MET A 268 60.45 -3.89 41.37
N ASP A 269 61.14 -3.00 42.07
CA ASP A 269 61.21 -2.99 43.54
C ASP A 269 59.86 -2.62 44.19
N ARG A 270 59.03 -1.80 43.53
CA ARG A 270 57.79 -1.22 44.08
C ARG A 270 56.51 -1.66 43.36
N VAL A 271 56.53 -2.82 42.69
CA VAL A 271 55.43 -3.29 41.80
C VAL A 271 54.07 -3.36 42.49
N SER A 272 54.02 -3.59 43.80
CA SER A 272 52.80 -3.69 44.60
C SER A 272 52.14 -2.34 44.95
N HIS A 273 52.83 -1.20 44.79
CA HIS A 273 52.36 0.13 45.19
C HIS A 273 52.79 1.24 44.19
N ILE A 274 52.05 1.39 43.09
CA ILE A 274 52.24 2.53 42.18
C ILE A 274 51.50 3.75 42.74
N ASP A 275 52.23 4.62 43.43
CA ASP A 275 51.76 5.90 43.98
C ASP A 275 52.03 7.08 43.03
N ALA A 276 51.31 8.20 43.22
CA ALA A 276 51.49 9.42 42.41
C ALA A 276 52.94 9.92 42.40
N VAL A 277 53.62 9.79 43.55
CA VAL A 277 55.03 10.23 43.71
C VAL A 277 55.97 9.37 42.87
N LEU A 278 55.69 8.06 42.77
CA LEU A 278 56.48 7.15 41.93
C LEU A 278 56.26 7.45 40.45
N GLU A 279 55.04 7.79 40.05
CA GLU A 279 54.70 8.17 38.68
C GLU A 279 55.46 9.43 38.25
N ASP A 280 55.50 10.46 39.09
CA ASP A 280 56.24 11.70 38.83
C ASP A 280 57.75 11.48 38.76
N GLU A 281 58.30 10.62 39.64
CA GLU A 281 59.71 10.25 39.61
C GLU A 281 60.07 9.49 38.33
N VAL A 282 59.30 8.46 37.96
CA VAL A 282 59.50 7.69 36.72
C VAL A 282 59.42 8.61 35.51
N LYS A 283 58.46 9.53 35.49
CA LYS A 283 58.29 10.53 34.42
C LYS A 283 59.49 11.47 34.34
N TYR A 284 59.98 12.00 35.47
CA TYR A 284 61.15 12.87 35.50
C TYR A 284 62.39 12.16 34.96
N GLN A 285 62.65 10.94 35.43
CA GLN A 285 63.81 10.15 35.02
C GLN A 285 63.75 9.74 33.54
N TYR A 286 62.58 9.31 33.02
CA TYR A 286 62.45 8.97 31.59
C TYR A 286 62.57 10.18 30.66
N ASN A 287 62.12 11.37 31.08
CA ASN A 287 62.38 12.59 30.30
C ASN A 287 63.89 12.87 30.20
N ASN A 288 64.66 12.61 31.25
CA ASN A 288 66.12 12.67 31.19
C ASN A 288 66.69 11.59 30.26
N VAL A 289 66.17 10.35 30.29
CA VAL A 289 66.56 9.28 29.35
C VAL A 289 66.39 9.74 27.89
N ILE A 290 65.21 10.27 27.54
CA ILE A 290 64.90 10.77 26.19
C ILE A 290 65.87 11.89 25.80
N LEU A 291 66.11 12.85 26.71
CA LEU A 291 67.05 13.95 26.48
C LEU A 291 68.49 13.44 26.24
N HIS A 292 68.94 12.42 26.97
CA HIS A 292 70.29 11.87 26.83
C HIS A 292 70.46 11.03 25.56
N TYR A 293 69.44 10.26 25.15
CA TYR A 293 69.43 9.63 23.82
C TYR A 293 69.50 10.69 22.71
N ARG A 294 68.74 11.79 22.84
CA ARG A 294 68.81 12.91 21.88
C ARG A 294 70.18 13.59 21.85
N LYS A 295 70.81 13.81 23.01
CA LYS A 295 72.17 14.39 23.11
C LYS A 295 73.24 13.53 22.43
N SER A 296 73.08 12.20 22.44
CA SER A 296 74.03 11.28 21.80
C SER A 296 74.09 11.44 20.26
N PHE A 297 73.07 12.04 19.65
CA PHE A 297 73.03 12.35 18.21
C PHE A 297 73.95 13.50 17.78
N ILE A 298 74.34 14.39 18.71
CA ILE A 298 75.00 15.67 18.38
C ILE A 298 76.54 15.53 18.32
N GLN A 299 77.10 14.42 18.79
CA GLN A 299 78.55 14.17 18.76
C GLN A 299 78.95 13.37 17.51
N ASP A 300 79.45 14.10 16.50
CA ASP A 300 80.05 13.66 15.23
C ASP A 300 79.10 13.21 14.10
N ASN A 301 79.04 14.04 13.05
CA ASN A 301 78.39 13.83 11.75
C ASN A 301 78.91 12.62 10.93
N ALA A 302 79.71 11.73 11.53
CA ALA A 302 80.32 10.57 10.88
C ALA A 302 79.63 9.22 11.22
N GLN A 303 78.54 9.23 11.99
CA GLN A 303 77.85 8.01 12.41
C GLN A 303 76.90 7.49 11.33
N ARG A 304 77.08 6.23 10.91
CA ARG A 304 76.24 5.55 9.89
C ARG A 304 74.86 5.12 10.43
N VAL A 305 74.64 5.13 11.74
CA VAL A 305 73.42 4.63 12.40
C VAL A 305 72.93 5.68 13.39
N SER A 306 71.64 6.04 13.32
CA SER A 306 71.06 7.09 14.18
C SER A 306 70.48 6.51 15.48
N PRO A 307 70.78 7.10 16.67
CA PRO A 307 70.14 6.74 17.95
C PRO A 307 68.66 7.14 18.05
N LEU A 308 68.08 7.77 17.02
CA LEU A 308 66.69 8.23 17.00
C LEU A 308 65.68 7.10 17.32
N SER A 309 65.96 5.86 16.89
CA SER A 309 65.08 4.72 17.20
C SER A 309 64.96 4.45 18.70
N PHE A 310 66.03 4.65 19.48
CA PHE A 310 66.02 4.50 20.93
C PHE A 310 65.35 5.68 21.64
N GLU A 311 65.52 6.91 21.14
CA GLU A 311 64.78 8.07 21.62
C GLU A 311 63.26 7.87 21.50
N LEU A 312 62.82 7.40 20.33
CA LEU A 312 61.42 7.12 20.05
C LEU A 312 60.90 5.93 20.86
N GLU A 313 61.70 4.87 21.02
CA GLU A 313 61.36 3.72 21.85
C GLU A 313 61.18 4.13 23.33
N ALA A 314 62.08 4.96 23.87
CA ALA A 314 61.97 5.49 25.24
C ALA A 314 60.73 6.38 25.40
N THR A 315 60.40 7.18 24.39
CA THR A 315 59.18 7.99 24.36
C THR A 315 57.92 7.12 24.40
N LEU A 316 57.90 6.02 23.65
CA LEU A 316 56.79 5.05 23.68
C LEU A 316 56.67 4.30 25.02
N LYS A 317 57.80 3.92 25.64
CA LYS A 317 57.83 3.28 26.96
C LYS A 317 57.19 4.18 28.03
N LEU A 318 57.57 5.47 28.04
CA LEU A 318 56.98 6.46 28.94
C LEU A 318 55.49 6.66 28.65
N ALA A 319 55.11 6.82 27.38
CA ALA A 319 53.71 6.97 26.98
C ALA A 319 52.85 5.77 27.39
N ARG A 320 53.37 4.54 27.27
CA ARG A 320 52.70 3.31 27.71
C ARG A 320 52.54 3.25 29.23
N PHE A 321 53.57 3.61 29.99
CA PHE A 321 53.51 3.67 31.45
C PHE A 321 52.44 4.66 31.93
N LEU A 322 52.46 5.89 31.41
CA LEU A 322 51.45 6.91 31.73
C LEU A 322 50.04 6.50 31.28
N CYS A 323 49.92 5.76 30.18
CA CYS A 323 48.62 5.22 29.73
C CYS A 323 48.09 4.13 30.67
N SER A 324 48.97 3.29 31.25
CA SER A 324 48.58 2.30 32.25
C SER A 324 48.08 2.97 33.54
N SER A 325 48.76 4.03 33.98
CA SER A 325 48.32 4.86 35.11
C SER A 325 47.01 5.63 34.81
N TYR A 326 46.81 6.09 33.57
CA TYR A 326 45.59 6.77 33.14
C TYR A 326 44.31 5.95 33.36
N LEU A 327 44.37 4.61 33.20
CA LEU A 327 43.24 3.72 33.51
C LEU A 327 42.81 3.80 34.98
N CYS A 328 43.74 4.19 35.87
CA CYS A 328 43.49 4.41 37.29
C CYS A 328 43.16 5.88 37.61
N ARG A 329 43.66 6.88 36.85
CA ARG A 329 43.48 8.33 37.12
C ARG A 329 43.31 9.17 35.84
N ARG A 330 42.15 9.79 35.67
CA ARG A 330 41.68 10.46 34.42
C ARG A 330 42.44 11.71 33.91
N ASN A 331 43.53 12.16 34.54
CA ASN A 331 44.15 13.47 34.26
C ASN A 331 45.42 13.47 33.37
N LEU A 332 45.95 12.31 32.96
CA LEU A 332 47.24 12.22 32.24
C LEU A 332 47.13 12.19 30.70
N SER A 333 45.93 12.32 30.13
CA SER A 333 45.71 12.12 28.69
C SER A 333 46.39 13.18 27.80
N LYS A 334 46.55 14.42 28.29
CA LYS A 334 47.19 15.51 27.54
C LYS A 334 48.67 15.22 27.27
N GLU A 335 49.37 14.76 28.30
CA GLU A 335 50.82 14.50 28.24
C GLU A 335 51.13 13.30 27.33
N VAL A 336 50.33 12.24 27.41
CA VAL A 336 50.48 11.09 26.51
C VAL A 336 50.25 11.51 25.06
N VAL A 337 49.28 12.37 24.79
CA VAL A 337 49.06 12.91 23.43
C VAL A 337 50.26 13.70 22.93
N GLU A 338 50.88 14.54 23.77
CA GLU A 338 52.07 15.31 23.41
C GLU A 338 53.25 14.40 23.09
N LEU A 339 53.52 13.38 23.93
CA LEU A 339 54.56 12.38 23.71
C LEU A 339 54.34 11.60 22.41
N LEU A 340 53.11 11.11 22.17
CA LEU A 340 52.78 10.36 20.95
C LEU A 340 52.86 11.22 19.69
N THR A 341 52.50 12.51 19.77
CA THR A 341 52.60 13.44 18.64
C THR A 341 54.05 13.74 18.32
N SER A 342 54.88 13.98 19.34
CA SER A 342 56.33 14.16 19.18
C SER A 342 56.99 12.91 18.58
N ALA A 343 56.60 11.71 19.04
CA ALA A 343 57.09 10.45 18.49
C ALA A 343 56.67 10.26 17.03
N ALA A 344 55.42 10.60 16.68
CA ALA A 344 54.93 10.53 15.30
C ALA A 344 55.70 11.46 14.35
N ASP A 345 56.06 12.66 14.79
CA ASP A 345 56.86 13.60 14.00
C ASP A 345 58.30 13.13 13.85
N GLY A 346 58.93 12.62 14.92
CA GLY A 346 60.26 12.02 14.85
C GLY A 346 60.31 10.78 13.94
N GLY A 347 59.21 10.02 13.86
CA GLY A 347 59.07 8.87 12.98
C GLY A 347 59.20 9.17 11.48
N LYS A 348 58.97 10.42 11.05
CA LYS A 348 59.17 10.83 9.64
C LYS A 348 60.65 10.81 9.24
N SER A 349 61.55 10.98 10.20
CA SER A 349 63.00 11.01 10.00
C SER A 349 63.65 9.62 10.10
N LEU A 350 62.88 8.56 10.42
CA LEU A 350 63.37 7.19 10.42
C LEU A 350 63.58 6.69 8.97
N ILE A 351 64.74 6.10 8.72
CA ILE A 351 65.12 5.56 7.40
C ILE A 351 64.49 4.17 7.18
N ASP A 352 64.48 3.32 8.21
CA ASP A 352 63.94 1.97 8.12
C ASP A 352 62.41 1.98 8.15
N VAL A 353 61.81 1.37 7.13
CA VAL A 353 60.35 1.23 6.98
C VAL A 353 59.78 0.32 8.07
N ASN A 354 60.53 -0.70 8.52
CA ASN A 354 60.08 -1.60 9.59
C ASN A 354 59.99 -0.85 10.92
N ASP A 355 60.96 0.01 11.22
CA ASP A 355 60.94 0.83 12.43
C ASP A 355 59.79 1.84 12.42
N ARG A 356 59.50 2.44 11.26
CA ARG A 356 58.32 3.30 11.08
C ARG A 356 57.01 2.54 11.28
N LEU A 357 56.95 1.30 10.79
CA LEU A 357 55.79 0.44 10.93
C LEU A 357 55.53 0.11 12.41
N VAL A 358 56.55 -0.36 13.13
CA VAL A 358 56.47 -0.64 14.56
C VAL A 358 56.04 0.61 15.33
N LEU A 359 56.67 1.75 15.09
CA LEU A 359 56.33 3.02 15.72
C LEU A 359 54.85 3.38 15.55
N PHE A 360 54.32 3.37 14.32
CA PHE A 360 52.93 3.76 14.08
C PHE A 360 51.92 2.74 14.61
N VAL A 361 52.25 1.43 14.64
CA VAL A 361 51.43 0.41 15.29
C VAL A 361 51.32 0.69 16.78
N GLU A 362 52.43 0.97 17.45
CA GLU A 362 52.46 1.29 18.88
C GLU A 362 51.69 2.58 19.21
N ILE A 363 51.87 3.63 18.40
CA ILE A 363 51.12 4.88 18.53
C ILE A 363 49.62 4.64 18.35
N ALA A 364 49.21 3.86 17.34
CA ALA A 364 47.81 3.53 17.11
C ALA A 364 47.20 2.78 18.30
N ARG A 365 47.93 1.80 18.86
CA ARG A 365 47.48 1.02 20.02
C ARG A 365 47.32 1.92 21.25
N LEU A 366 48.28 2.79 21.54
CA LEU A 366 48.23 3.70 22.68
C LEU A 366 47.13 4.76 22.56
N PHE A 367 46.85 5.29 21.37
CA PHE A 367 45.66 6.14 21.18
C PHE A 367 44.35 5.37 21.37
N GLY A 368 44.32 4.08 21.00
CA GLY A 368 43.18 3.20 21.20
C GLY A 368 42.88 2.96 22.69
N THR A 369 43.90 2.73 23.51
CA THR A 369 43.77 2.50 24.97
C THR A 369 43.29 3.74 25.73
N ILE A 370 43.67 4.95 25.29
CA ILE A 370 43.17 6.23 25.86
C ILE A 370 41.71 6.50 25.44
N GLY A 371 41.18 5.79 24.45
CA GLY A 371 39.84 5.98 23.91
C GLY A 371 39.77 6.95 22.72
N TYR A 372 40.90 7.47 22.22
CA TYR A 372 40.96 8.33 21.03
C TYR A 372 40.92 7.53 19.73
N GLN A 373 39.79 6.88 19.49
CA GLN A 373 39.56 5.94 18.38
C GLN A 373 39.86 6.54 16.99
N ARG A 374 39.60 7.84 16.78
CA ARG A 374 39.88 8.50 15.50
C ARG A 374 41.38 8.69 15.24
N LYS A 375 42.16 9.02 16.26
CA LYS A 375 43.63 9.13 16.16
C LYS A 375 44.26 7.74 15.98
N ALA A 376 43.77 6.75 16.72
CA ALA A 376 44.17 5.35 16.54
C ALA A 376 43.93 4.87 15.10
N ALA A 377 42.74 5.16 14.54
CA ALA A 377 42.39 4.84 13.15
C ALA A 377 43.27 5.57 12.13
N PHE A 378 43.64 6.83 12.39
CA PHE A 378 44.55 7.59 11.53
C PHE A 378 45.93 6.92 11.42
N PHE A 379 46.54 6.56 12.56
CA PHE A 379 47.84 5.88 12.53
C PHE A 379 47.74 4.44 12.01
N SER A 380 46.62 3.75 12.26
CA SER A 380 46.35 2.43 11.65
C SER A 380 46.28 2.52 10.11
N ARG A 381 45.66 3.58 9.58
CA ARG A 381 45.64 3.85 8.14
C ARG A 381 47.06 4.14 7.60
N GLN A 382 47.89 4.90 8.32
CA GLN A 382 49.30 5.10 7.95
C GLN A 382 50.08 3.77 7.92
N VAL A 383 49.83 2.86 8.86
CA VAL A 383 50.40 1.49 8.85
C VAL A 383 49.94 0.73 7.61
N ALA A 384 48.66 0.77 7.27
CA ALA A 384 48.14 0.14 6.06
C ALA A 384 48.79 0.70 4.78
N GLN A 385 49.04 2.01 4.72
CA GLN A 385 49.77 2.63 3.61
C GLN A 385 51.22 2.13 3.50
N LEU A 386 51.92 1.95 4.63
CA LEU A 386 53.27 1.36 4.62
C LEU A 386 53.25 -0.09 4.12
N TYR A 387 52.25 -0.89 4.51
CA TYR A 387 52.07 -2.23 3.96
C TYR A 387 51.77 -2.21 2.45
N LEU A 388 50.98 -1.25 1.98
CA LEU A 388 50.69 -1.09 0.55
C LEU A 388 51.90 -0.60 -0.27
N GLN A 389 52.92 0.01 0.35
CA GLN A 389 54.17 0.32 -0.36
C GLN A 389 54.98 -0.94 -0.70
N GLN A 390 54.70 -2.07 -0.04
CA GLN A 390 55.34 -3.35 -0.34
C GLN A 390 54.57 -4.06 -1.46
N ASP A 391 55.29 -4.71 -2.38
CA ASP A 391 54.68 -5.44 -3.52
C ASP A 391 54.22 -6.88 -3.18
N ASN A 392 53.99 -7.16 -1.90
CA ASN A 392 53.63 -8.50 -1.42
C ASN A 392 52.12 -8.67 -1.23
N LYS A 393 51.54 -9.77 -1.73
CA LYS A 393 50.13 -10.16 -1.51
C LYS A 393 49.79 -10.28 -0.02
N PHE A 394 50.69 -10.82 0.79
CA PHE A 394 50.49 -10.93 2.24
C PHE A 394 50.47 -9.54 2.91
N ALA A 395 51.31 -8.61 2.45
CA ALA A 395 51.28 -7.23 2.93
C ALA A 395 49.97 -6.53 2.56
N ALA A 396 49.44 -6.74 1.35
CA ALA A 396 48.12 -6.24 0.96
C ALA A 396 46.98 -6.83 1.81
N THR A 397 47.08 -8.10 2.19
CA THR A 397 46.12 -8.76 3.10
C THR A 397 46.17 -8.13 4.50
N SER A 398 47.37 -7.92 5.05
CA SER A 398 47.57 -7.21 6.32
C SER A 398 47.04 -5.78 6.27
N ALA A 399 47.31 -5.04 5.18
CA ALA A 399 46.79 -3.69 4.97
C ALA A 399 45.25 -3.67 5.00
N MET A 400 44.61 -4.63 4.32
CA MET A 400 43.15 -4.76 4.31
C MET A 400 42.59 -5.03 5.70
N GLN A 401 43.21 -5.96 6.46
CA GLN A 401 42.79 -6.27 7.83
C GLN A 401 42.92 -5.05 8.77
N VAL A 402 44.03 -4.32 8.65
CA VAL A 402 44.24 -3.08 9.42
C VAL A 402 43.20 -2.02 9.06
N LEU A 403 42.94 -1.81 7.77
CA LEU A 403 41.91 -0.87 7.31
C LEU A 403 40.50 -1.28 7.78
N ALA A 404 40.19 -2.58 7.79
CA ALA A 404 38.91 -3.09 8.30
C ALA A 404 38.66 -2.68 9.75
N MET A 405 39.69 -2.69 10.62
CA MET A 405 39.59 -2.21 12.00
C MET A 405 39.27 -0.71 12.09
N THR A 406 39.70 0.09 11.11
CA THR A 406 39.45 1.54 11.09
C THR A 406 38.04 1.93 10.68
N THR A 407 37.30 1.03 10.01
CA THR A 407 35.97 1.31 9.45
C THR A 407 34.98 1.80 10.52
N LYS A 408 35.08 1.30 11.75
CA LYS A 408 34.25 1.74 12.88
C LYS A 408 34.48 3.19 13.28
N ALA A 409 35.75 3.60 13.36
CA ALA A 409 36.10 4.97 13.74
C ALA A 409 35.70 5.99 12.67
N TYR A 410 35.73 5.59 11.40
CA TYR A 410 35.34 6.41 10.25
C TYR A 410 33.86 6.29 9.85
N ARG A 411 33.06 5.46 10.54
CA ARG A 411 31.65 5.18 10.22
C ARG A 411 31.44 4.63 8.80
N VAL A 412 32.33 3.73 8.36
CA VAL A 412 32.31 3.08 7.04
C VAL A 412 32.17 1.55 7.16
N GLN A 413 31.57 1.07 8.26
CA GLN A 413 31.43 -0.35 8.53
C GLN A 413 30.51 -1.03 7.51
N SER A 414 30.80 -2.29 7.19
CA SER A 414 29.89 -3.15 6.45
C SER A 414 28.70 -3.52 7.32
N LYS A 415 27.52 -3.71 6.73
CA LYS A 415 26.36 -4.20 7.47
C LYS A 415 26.59 -5.57 8.12
N ALA A 416 27.41 -6.43 7.50
CA ALA A 416 27.79 -7.73 8.08
C ALA A 416 28.57 -7.61 9.40
N SER A 417 29.19 -6.46 9.67
CA SER A 417 30.01 -6.22 10.87
C SER A 417 29.26 -5.54 12.02
N MET A 418 28.00 -5.16 11.80
CA MET A 418 27.14 -4.63 12.85
C MET A 418 26.53 -5.82 13.61
N PRO A 419 26.84 -6.02 14.89
CA PRO A 419 26.09 -6.97 15.69
C PRO A 419 24.63 -6.49 15.72
N ASP A 420 23.69 -7.42 15.50
CA ASP A 420 22.27 -7.14 15.69
C ASP A 420 22.09 -6.41 17.02
N PRO A 421 21.32 -5.30 17.06
CA PRO A 421 21.05 -4.63 18.32
C PRO A 421 20.48 -5.69 19.28
N PRO A 422 21.05 -5.85 20.49
CA PRO A 422 20.60 -6.89 21.39
C PRO A 422 19.10 -6.73 21.60
N HIS A 423 18.35 -7.79 21.29
CA HIS A 423 16.92 -7.90 21.54
C HIS A 423 16.59 -7.23 22.88
N THR A 424 15.92 -6.09 22.82
CA THR A 424 15.33 -5.46 23.99
C THR A 424 14.40 -6.49 24.61
N LYS A 425 14.80 -7.03 25.77
CA LYS A 425 13.93 -7.79 26.65
C LYS A 425 12.62 -7.00 26.76
N LYS A 426 11.52 -7.60 26.31
CA LYS A 426 10.15 -7.16 26.61
C LYS A 426 10.03 -7.14 28.13
N GLN A 427 10.27 -5.98 28.76
CA GLN A 427 9.74 -5.72 30.08
C GLN A 427 8.28 -5.33 29.91
N THR A 428 7.43 -6.24 30.35
CA THR A 428 6.00 -6.09 30.58
C THR A 428 5.77 -4.97 31.59
N GLY A 429 5.11 -3.91 31.17
CA GLY A 429 4.55 -2.85 32.00
C GLY A 429 3.63 -1.97 31.14
N PRO A 430 2.33 -1.82 31.46
CA PRO A 430 1.41 -1.05 30.64
C PRO A 430 1.39 0.40 31.11
N SER A 431 1.94 1.34 30.32
CA SER A 431 1.50 2.74 30.41
C SER A 431 1.98 3.59 29.22
N HIS A 432 1.00 4.28 28.66
CA HIS A 432 1.05 5.47 27.81
C HIS A 432 1.63 5.39 26.39
N THR A 433 0.69 5.54 25.47
CA THR A 433 0.78 5.94 24.07
C THR A 433 1.73 7.13 23.86
N ASP A 434 2.86 6.87 23.22
CA ASP A 434 3.61 7.89 22.48
C ASP A 434 4.31 7.24 21.26
N SER A 435 3.49 6.74 20.33
CA SER A 435 3.96 6.23 19.04
C SER A 435 4.12 7.40 18.06
N GLY A 436 5.34 7.89 17.89
CA GLY A 436 5.59 8.90 16.86
C GLY A 436 6.99 9.49 16.75
N LYS A 437 7.90 9.27 17.70
CA LYS A 437 9.26 9.84 17.64
C LYS A 437 10.33 8.78 17.87
N MET A 438 10.76 8.13 16.77
CA MET A 438 12.09 7.50 16.79
C MET A 438 13.11 8.59 17.18
N HIS A 439 13.98 8.28 18.14
CA HIS A 439 14.95 9.23 18.68
C HIS A 439 15.79 9.86 17.55
N HIS A 440 15.60 11.17 17.32
CA HIS A 440 16.34 11.98 16.34
C HIS A 440 17.85 11.72 16.39
N HIS A 441 18.41 11.42 17.57
CA HIS A 441 19.83 11.13 17.75
C HIS A 441 20.36 9.89 16.98
N LEU A 442 19.55 8.84 16.78
CA LEU A 442 20.02 7.62 16.09
C LEU A 442 20.13 7.83 14.57
N VAL A 443 19.13 8.47 13.95
CA VAL A 443 19.13 8.79 12.50
C VAL A 443 20.16 9.88 12.18
N VAL A 444 20.31 10.88 13.05
CA VAL A 444 21.35 11.92 12.92
C VAL A 444 22.75 11.29 13.03
N SER A 445 22.97 10.31 13.92
CA SER A 445 24.27 9.63 14.03
C SER A 445 24.66 8.80 12.80
N LEU A 446 23.66 8.30 12.04
CA LEU A 446 23.87 7.50 10.82
C LEU A 446 24.32 8.35 9.63
N PHE A 447 23.92 9.62 9.58
CA PHE A 447 24.10 10.48 8.40
C PHE A 447 24.87 11.79 8.67
N GLU A 448 25.30 12.08 9.89
CA GLU A 448 26.32 13.12 10.15
C GLU A 448 27.68 12.73 9.51
N SER A 449 27.76 12.90 8.20
CA SER A 449 28.97 12.74 7.40
C SER A 449 29.64 14.11 7.27
N GLN A 450 30.22 14.60 8.36
CA GLN A 450 31.05 15.81 8.29
C GLN A 450 32.35 15.59 7.49
N TRP A 451 32.69 14.34 7.10
CA TRP A 451 33.97 13.96 6.49
C TRP A 451 33.86 12.97 5.31
N SER A 452 32.92 13.23 4.39
CA SER A 452 32.70 12.38 3.21
C SER A 452 33.97 12.12 2.40
N THR A 453 34.84 13.13 2.22
CA THR A 453 36.14 13.00 1.55
C THR A 453 37.03 11.93 2.19
N LEU A 454 37.13 11.93 3.53
CA LEU A 454 37.95 10.95 4.24
C LEU A 454 37.37 9.54 4.11
N GLN A 455 36.05 9.40 4.22
CA GLN A 455 35.37 8.11 4.10
C GLN A 455 35.53 7.50 2.70
N MET A 456 35.41 8.33 1.65
CA MET A 456 35.70 7.90 0.27
C MET A 456 37.15 7.45 0.10
N VAL A 457 38.11 8.19 0.66
CA VAL A 457 39.53 7.82 0.57
C VAL A 457 39.80 6.49 1.28
N VAL A 458 39.25 6.28 2.49
CA VAL A 458 39.39 5.01 3.23
C VAL A 458 38.77 3.85 2.45
N LEU A 459 37.57 4.01 1.90
CA LEU A 459 36.94 2.99 1.06
C LEU A 459 37.76 2.67 -0.19
N ARG A 460 38.34 3.69 -0.83
CA ARG A 460 39.21 3.51 -2.00
C ARG A 460 40.49 2.76 -1.66
N GLU A 461 41.08 3.03 -0.49
CA GLU A 461 42.22 2.28 0.01
C GLU A 461 41.86 0.83 0.36
N ILE A 462 40.67 0.59 0.93
CA ILE A 462 40.14 -0.78 1.16
C ILE A 462 39.96 -1.51 -0.17
N LEU A 463 39.34 -0.86 -1.17
CA LEU A 463 39.16 -1.42 -2.51
C LEU A 463 40.52 -1.79 -3.14
N LEU A 464 41.49 -0.87 -3.12
CA LEU A 464 42.83 -1.11 -3.65
C LEU A 464 43.53 -2.27 -2.93
N SER A 465 43.42 -2.32 -1.61
CA SER A 465 44.01 -3.38 -0.78
C SER A 465 43.37 -4.74 -1.07
N ALA A 466 42.04 -4.80 -1.19
CA ALA A 466 41.29 -6.02 -1.49
C ALA A 466 41.63 -6.58 -2.87
N VAL A 467 41.70 -5.71 -3.89
CA VAL A 467 42.11 -6.11 -5.25
C VAL A 467 43.52 -6.70 -5.26
N ARG A 468 44.49 -6.07 -4.56
CA ARG A 468 45.87 -6.56 -4.47
C ARG A 468 46.03 -7.82 -3.62
N ALA A 469 45.23 -7.95 -2.56
CA ALA A 469 45.19 -9.16 -1.74
C ALA A 469 44.52 -10.34 -2.48
N GLY A 470 43.78 -10.07 -3.55
CA GLY A 470 43.04 -11.08 -4.30
C GLY A 470 41.76 -11.54 -3.60
N ASP A 471 41.12 -10.67 -2.81
CA ASP A 471 39.81 -10.90 -2.22
C ASP A 471 38.73 -10.16 -3.05
N PRO A 472 38.04 -10.87 -3.97
CA PRO A 472 37.05 -10.26 -4.85
C PRO A 472 35.78 -9.82 -4.11
N LEU A 473 35.39 -10.47 -3.01
CA LEU A 473 34.17 -10.13 -2.28
C LEU A 473 34.36 -8.82 -1.49
N ALA A 474 35.50 -8.67 -0.82
CA ALA A 474 35.83 -7.44 -0.11
C ALA A 474 35.98 -6.25 -1.08
N ALA A 475 36.57 -6.48 -2.27
CA ALA A 475 36.66 -5.49 -3.32
C ALA A 475 35.27 -5.06 -3.82
N TRP A 476 34.40 -6.04 -4.11
CA TRP A 476 33.03 -5.78 -4.54
C TRP A 476 32.24 -4.97 -3.50
N SER A 477 32.28 -5.37 -2.21
CA SER A 477 31.61 -4.63 -1.13
C SER A 477 32.12 -3.19 -1.00
N ALA A 478 33.44 -2.96 -1.08
CA ALA A 478 34.02 -1.62 -0.98
C ALA A 478 33.59 -0.71 -2.14
N ALA A 479 33.57 -1.24 -3.38
CA ALA A 479 33.09 -0.52 -4.55
C ALA A 479 31.59 -0.23 -4.48
N ALA A 480 30.77 -1.20 -4.03
CA ALA A 480 29.33 -1.04 -3.87
C ALA A 480 29.00 0.05 -2.84
N ARG A 481 29.71 0.09 -1.70
CA ARG A 481 29.56 1.13 -0.68
C ARG A 481 29.96 2.52 -1.19
N LEU A 482 31.07 2.63 -1.94
CA LEU A 482 31.47 3.89 -2.57
C LEU A 482 30.37 4.43 -3.49
N LEU A 483 29.86 3.57 -4.37
CA LEU A 483 28.86 3.95 -5.34
C LEU A 483 27.54 4.32 -4.66
N ARG A 484 27.04 3.50 -3.73
CA ARG A 484 25.75 3.72 -3.08
C ARG A 484 25.73 4.94 -2.16
N GLN A 485 26.79 5.19 -1.39
CA GLN A 485 26.81 6.27 -0.40
C GLN A 485 27.29 7.62 -0.96
N TYR A 486 28.19 7.60 -1.94
CA TYR A 486 28.90 8.80 -2.39
C TYR A 486 28.76 9.09 -3.89
N TYR A 487 27.82 8.47 -4.61
CA TYR A 487 27.57 8.78 -6.03
C TYR A 487 27.49 10.29 -6.37
N PRO A 488 26.94 11.20 -5.52
CA PRO A 488 26.86 12.62 -5.88
C PRO A 488 28.22 13.32 -5.92
N LEU A 489 29.21 12.78 -5.20
CA LEU A 489 30.56 13.36 -5.08
C LEU A 489 31.55 12.72 -6.05
N ILE A 490 31.17 11.63 -6.72
CA ILE A 490 32.02 10.89 -7.65
C ILE A 490 31.68 11.35 -9.07
N THR A 491 32.71 11.70 -9.85
CA THR A 491 32.54 12.10 -11.26
C THR A 491 31.95 10.95 -12.09
N PRO A 492 31.18 11.22 -13.17
CA PRO A 492 30.61 10.15 -14.00
C PRO A 492 31.64 9.14 -14.54
N PRO A 493 32.86 9.53 -14.99
CA PRO A 493 33.90 8.57 -15.34
C PRO A 493 34.34 7.70 -14.16
N GLY A 494 34.40 8.27 -12.95
CA GLY A 494 34.70 7.53 -11.72
C GLY A 494 33.61 6.53 -11.35
N GLN A 495 32.34 6.89 -11.55
CA GLN A 495 31.19 5.98 -11.37
C GLN A 495 31.29 4.79 -12.33
N ASN A 496 31.58 5.04 -13.61
CA ASN A 496 31.83 4.00 -14.61
C ASN A 496 33.02 3.10 -14.26
N GLY A 497 34.10 3.69 -13.75
CA GLY A 497 35.27 2.93 -13.27
C GLY A 497 34.94 2.00 -12.10
N LEU A 498 34.10 2.44 -11.16
CA LEU A 498 33.63 1.63 -10.04
C LEU A 498 32.64 0.54 -10.49
N ALA A 499 31.74 0.83 -11.43
CA ALA A 499 30.86 -0.16 -12.04
C ALA A 499 31.65 -1.27 -12.76
N SER A 500 32.71 -0.88 -13.49
CA SER A 500 33.63 -1.83 -14.12
C SER A 500 34.39 -2.67 -13.07
N ALA A 501 34.83 -2.05 -11.97
CA ALA A 501 35.48 -2.78 -10.88
C ALA A 501 34.54 -3.77 -10.18
N LEU A 502 33.23 -3.45 -10.06
CA LEU A 502 32.21 -4.37 -9.55
C LEU A 502 32.07 -5.59 -10.46
N ASN A 503 31.91 -5.38 -11.77
CA ASN A 503 31.82 -6.48 -12.75
C ASN A 503 33.08 -7.35 -12.74
N ASN A 504 34.27 -6.76 -12.80
CA ASN A 504 35.54 -7.49 -12.77
C ASN A 504 35.73 -8.30 -11.48
N SER A 505 35.21 -7.81 -10.35
CA SER A 505 35.27 -8.53 -9.08
C SER A 505 34.26 -9.68 -9.07
N ALA A 506 33.08 -9.48 -9.65
CA ALA A 506 32.02 -10.48 -9.74
C ALA A 506 32.38 -11.65 -10.67
N GLU A 507 33.08 -11.41 -11.77
CA GLU A 507 33.59 -12.47 -12.65
C GLU A 507 34.53 -13.46 -11.92
N ARG A 508 35.15 -13.02 -10.83
CA ARG A 508 36.05 -13.85 -9.99
C ARG A 508 35.32 -14.52 -8.82
N LEU A 509 34.02 -14.27 -8.65
CA LEU A 509 33.18 -14.86 -7.60
C LEU A 509 32.37 -16.04 -8.17
N PRO A 510 32.07 -17.05 -7.34
CA PRO A 510 31.14 -18.10 -7.75
C PRO A 510 29.72 -17.54 -7.94
N SER A 511 28.99 -18.11 -8.89
CA SER A 511 27.59 -17.74 -9.16
C SER A 511 26.71 -17.93 -7.92
N GLY A 512 25.89 -16.94 -7.60
CA GLY A 512 25.00 -16.97 -6.43
C GLY A 512 25.62 -16.44 -5.13
N THR A 513 26.82 -15.84 -5.19
CA THR A 513 27.43 -15.16 -4.04
C THR A 513 26.51 -14.06 -3.51
N ARG A 514 26.31 -14.01 -2.19
CA ARG A 514 25.52 -12.99 -1.50
C ARG A 514 26.44 -11.99 -0.78
N SER A 515 26.08 -10.71 -0.84
CA SER A 515 26.74 -9.65 -0.07
C SER A 515 25.74 -8.98 0.88
N ALA A 516 26.18 -8.67 2.10
CA ALA A 516 25.38 -7.95 3.10
C ALA A 516 25.25 -6.45 2.78
N ASP A 517 26.22 -5.89 2.06
CA ASP A 517 26.20 -4.50 1.65
C ASP A 517 25.42 -4.37 0.32
N PRO A 518 24.34 -3.58 0.29
CA PRO A 518 23.52 -3.48 -0.91
C PRO A 518 24.13 -2.51 -1.92
N ALA A 519 23.99 -2.81 -3.22
CA ALA A 519 24.54 -2.00 -4.31
C ALA A 519 23.45 -1.10 -4.94
N LEU A 520 23.40 -0.97 -6.26
CA LEU A 520 22.30 -0.33 -7.00
C LEU A 520 21.27 -1.37 -7.47
N PRO A 521 20.01 -0.97 -7.77
CA PRO A 521 19.42 0.36 -7.67
C PRO A 521 18.93 0.71 -6.26
N PHE A 522 18.51 1.96 -6.06
CA PHE A 522 17.70 2.33 -4.89
C PHE A 522 16.27 1.83 -5.07
N VAL A 523 15.69 1.25 -4.03
CA VAL A 523 14.40 0.55 -4.09
C VAL A 523 13.49 1.10 -3.00
N ARG A 524 12.33 1.65 -3.36
CA ARG A 524 11.30 2.09 -2.41
C ARG A 524 9.93 1.49 -2.73
N LEU A 525 9.12 1.28 -1.70
CA LEU A 525 7.73 0.84 -1.88
C LEU A 525 6.92 1.98 -2.51
N HIS A 526 6.23 1.69 -3.62
CA HIS A 526 5.35 2.67 -4.27
C HIS A 526 3.92 2.54 -3.77
N SER A 527 3.31 1.35 -3.88
CA SER A 527 1.95 1.08 -3.42
C SER A 527 1.60 -0.40 -3.54
N PHE A 528 0.48 -0.81 -2.92
CA PHE A 528 -0.18 -2.06 -3.27
C PHE A 528 -1.26 -1.78 -4.31
N PRO A 529 -1.43 -2.62 -5.34
CA PRO A 529 -2.55 -2.47 -6.26
C PRO A 529 -3.87 -2.59 -5.50
N LEU A 530 -4.85 -1.76 -5.89
CA LEU A 530 -6.21 -1.88 -5.38
C LEU A 530 -6.78 -3.21 -5.89
N HIS A 531 -7.33 -4.04 -4.98
CA HIS A 531 -7.99 -5.28 -5.38
C HIS A 531 -9.10 -4.96 -6.40
N PRO A 532 -9.21 -5.72 -7.52
CA PRO A 532 -10.35 -5.61 -8.41
C PRO A 532 -11.65 -5.80 -7.62
N SER A 533 -12.73 -5.11 -8.00
CA SER A 533 -14.05 -5.20 -7.36
C SER A 533 -14.66 -6.62 -7.33
N GLN A 534 -14.07 -7.57 -8.07
CA GLN A 534 -14.44 -8.98 -8.12
C GLN A 534 -13.79 -9.83 -7.01
N MET A 535 -12.82 -9.29 -6.25
CA MET A 535 -12.00 -10.01 -5.27
C MET A 535 -12.01 -9.35 -3.88
N ASP A 536 -13.07 -8.60 -3.55
CA ASP A 536 -13.14 -7.90 -2.27
C ASP A 536 -13.40 -8.89 -1.12
N ILE A 537 -12.59 -8.83 -0.06
CA ILE A 537 -12.58 -9.80 1.04
C ILE A 537 -13.41 -9.27 2.20
N ILE A 538 -14.36 -10.07 2.69
CA ILE A 538 -15.30 -9.70 3.77
C ILE A 538 -15.05 -10.57 5.00
N LYS A 539 -14.83 -9.94 6.16
CA LYS A 539 -14.74 -10.64 7.45
C LYS A 539 -16.11 -11.18 7.85
N ARG A 540 -16.21 -12.47 8.19
CA ARG A 540 -17.44 -13.09 8.68
C ARG A 540 -17.56 -12.92 10.19
N SER A 541 -18.78 -12.66 10.69
CA SER A 541 -19.06 -12.68 12.12
C SER A 541 -19.79 -13.98 12.48
N PRO A 542 -19.35 -14.73 13.51
CA PRO A 542 -19.97 -16.00 13.91
C PRO A 542 -21.34 -15.85 14.60
N THR A 543 -21.73 -14.62 14.98
CA THR A 543 -22.89 -14.36 15.83
C THR A 543 -24.14 -13.85 15.10
N LYS A 544 -24.10 -13.71 13.77
CA LYS A 544 -25.23 -13.25 12.94
C LYS A 544 -25.40 -14.14 11.70
N GLU A 545 -26.65 -14.47 11.36
CA GLU A 545 -26.97 -15.14 10.09
C GLU A 545 -26.57 -14.26 8.89
N ASP A 546 -26.73 -12.94 9.00
CA ASP A 546 -26.30 -11.96 7.99
C ASP A 546 -24.80 -11.62 8.12
N TRP A 547 -23.90 -12.59 7.98
CA TRP A 547 -22.46 -12.34 8.07
C TRP A 547 -21.93 -11.36 7.01
N TRP A 548 -22.70 -11.13 5.94
CA TRP A 548 -22.42 -10.16 4.87
C TRP A 548 -22.86 -8.73 5.19
N ALA A 549 -23.78 -8.55 6.14
CA ALA A 549 -24.16 -7.24 6.64
C ALA A 549 -23.06 -6.78 7.59
N GLY A 550 -22.16 -5.92 7.09
CA GLY A 550 -21.19 -5.22 7.94
C GLY A 550 -21.90 -4.58 9.14
N SER A 551 -21.16 -4.32 10.23
CA SER A 551 -21.71 -3.69 11.44
C SER A 551 -22.58 -2.50 11.08
N ALA A 552 -23.91 -2.66 11.10
CA ALA A 552 -24.82 -1.55 10.89
C ALA A 552 -24.48 -0.47 11.92
N PRO A 553 -24.44 0.82 11.56
CA PRO A 553 -24.35 1.87 12.56
C PRO A 553 -25.56 1.68 13.49
N SER A 554 -25.29 1.27 14.73
CA SER A 554 -26.35 0.90 15.67
C SER A 554 -27.13 2.14 16.08
N GLY A 555 -28.31 2.36 15.48
CA GLY A 555 -29.28 3.35 15.92
C GLY A 555 -30.36 3.65 14.85
N PRO A 556 -31.57 4.10 15.26
CA PRO A 556 -32.70 4.38 14.37
C PRO A 556 -32.58 5.73 13.62
N PHE A 557 -31.40 6.35 13.62
CA PHE A 557 -31.17 7.68 13.08
C PHE A 557 -30.28 7.63 11.84
N ILE A 558 -30.74 8.25 10.75
CA ILE A 558 -30.06 8.42 9.46
C ILE A 558 -28.70 9.14 9.61
N TYR A 559 -28.48 9.83 10.72
CA TYR A 559 -27.25 10.55 11.02
C TYR A 559 -26.86 10.38 12.49
N THR A 560 -25.82 9.60 12.75
CA THR A 560 -25.14 9.53 14.06
C THR A 560 -23.96 10.52 14.03
N PRO A 561 -24.01 11.67 14.74
CA PRO A 561 -23.01 12.73 14.61
C PRO A 561 -21.61 12.38 15.17
N PHE A 562 -21.50 11.23 15.84
CA PHE A 562 -20.26 10.71 16.43
C PHE A 562 -19.53 9.67 15.56
N SER A 563 -20.14 9.27 14.43
CA SER A 563 -19.48 8.51 13.36
C SER A 563 -19.02 9.43 12.23
N LYS A 564 -18.63 10.68 12.59
CA LYS A 564 -17.70 11.46 11.76
C LYS A 564 -16.45 10.60 11.65
N GLY A 565 -16.16 10.16 10.43
CA GLY A 565 -15.11 9.20 10.11
C GLY A 565 -13.93 9.34 11.04
N GLU A 566 -13.59 8.26 11.73
CA GLU A 566 -12.26 8.13 12.29
C GLU A 566 -11.30 8.57 11.18
N PRO A 567 -10.43 9.56 11.44
CA PRO A 567 -9.39 9.88 10.46
C PRO A 567 -8.74 8.55 10.14
N ASN A 568 -8.65 8.18 8.86
CA ASN A 568 -7.93 6.98 8.42
C ASN A 568 -6.58 6.97 9.13
N ASP A 569 -6.51 6.24 10.24
CA ASP A 569 -5.27 5.95 10.93
C ASP A 569 -4.61 4.94 10.00
N THR A 570 -3.87 5.49 9.04
CA THR A 570 -3.05 4.77 8.05
C THR A 570 -2.07 3.79 8.70
N SER A 571 -1.99 3.74 10.03
CA SER A 571 -1.14 2.87 10.83
C SER A 571 -1.67 1.44 11.00
N LYS A 572 -2.92 1.13 10.64
CA LYS A 572 -3.48 -0.24 10.75
C LYS A 572 -4.37 -0.66 9.57
N GLN A 573 -3.93 -0.44 8.33
CA GLN A 573 -4.50 -1.21 7.22
C GLN A 573 -3.99 -2.65 7.30
N GLU A 574 -4.87 -3.59 7.64
CA GLU A 574 -4.62 -5.02 7.49
C GLU A 574 -4.83 -5.42 6.03
N LEU A 575 -3.79 -5.95 5.39
CA LEU A 575 -3.88 -6.52 4.04
C LEU A 575 -4.07 -8.04 4.17
N VAL A 576 -5.02 -8.60 3.43
CA VAL A 576 -5.29 -10.04 3.43
C VAL A 576 -4.84 -10.63 2.10
N TRP A 577 -4.00 -11.67 2.15
CA TRP A 577 -3.56 -12.46 1.00
C TRP A 577 -4.13 -13.88 1.08
N ILE A 578 -4.28 -14.57 -0.04
CA ILE A 578 -4.87 -15.91 -0.10
C ILE A 578 -3.82 -16.91 -0.58
N VAL A 579 -3.69 -18.04 0.13
CA VAL A 579 -2.79 -19.14 -0.27
C VAL A 579 -3.10 -19.61 -1.69
N GLY A 580 -2.07 -19.71 -2.54
CA GLY A 580 -2.18 -20.21 -3.91
C GLY A 580 -2.58 -19.18 -4.96
N GLU A 581 -2.93 -17.94 -4.57
CA GLU A 581 -3.27 -16.87 -5.52
C GLU A 581 -2.08 -15.89 -5.72
N PRO A 582 -1.82 -15.45 -6.97
CA PRO A 582 -0.72 -14.52 -7.24
C PRO A 582 -1.02 -13.13 -6.68
N VAL A 583 -0.09 -12.61 -5.88
CA VAL A 583 -0.15 -11.24 -5.34
C VAL A 583 0.82 -10.34 -6.07
N GLN A 584 0.55 -9.03 -6.04
CA GLN A 584 1.35 -8.01 -6.73
C GLN A 584 1.69 -6.87 -5.78
N VAL A 585 2.91 -6.34 -5.89
CA VAL A 585 3.42 -5.19 -5.14
C VAL A 585 4.11 -4.23 -6.11
N LEU A 586 3.76 -2.94 -6.06
CA LEU A 586 4.39 -1.93 -6.91
C LEU A 586 5.59 -1.32 -6.18
N VAL A 587 6.75 -1.38 -6.82
CA VAL A 587 8.03 -0.92 -6.29
C VAL A 587 8.67 0.04 -7.28
N GLU A 588 9.28 1.12 -6.78
CA GLU A 588 10.00 2.08 -7.61
C GLU A 588 11.50 1.89 -7.46
N LEU A 589 12.18 1.80 -8.60
CA LEU A 589 13.63 1.70 -8.72
C LEU A 589 14.21 3.02 -9.21
N ALA A 590 15.34 3.44 -8.64
CA ALA A 590 16.08 4.63 -9.08
C ALA A 590 17.55 4.32 -9.36
N ASN A 591 18.03 4.78 -10.52
CA ASN A 591 19.44 4.78 -10.91
C ASN A 591 19.93 6.24 -11.00
N PRO A 592 20.56 6.78 -9.94
CA PRO A 592 21.07 8.15 -9.95
C PRO A 592 22.50 8.27 -10.53
N CYS A 593 23.05 7.22 -11.12
CA CYS A 593 24.39 7.23 -11.70
C CYS A 593 24.36 7.57 -13.20
N GLY A 594 25.50 8.04 -13.73
CA GLY A 594 25.67 8.44 -15.12
C GLY A 594 25.94 7.29 -16.10
N PHE A 595 25.41 6.09 -15.83
CA PHE A 595 25.58 4.91 -16.69
C PHE A 595 24.32 4.02 -16.70
N ASP A 596 24.18 3.17 -17.71
CA ASP A 596 23.07 2.22 -17.84
C ASP A 596 23.22 1.06 -16.83
N LEU A 597 22.19 0.83 -16.02
CA LEU A 597 22.18 -0.19 -14.99
C LEU A 597 21.25 -1.34 -15.39
N ARG A 598 21.84 -2.52 -15.60
CA ARG A 598 21.12 -3.77 -15.84
C ARG A 598 20.97 -4.56 -14.55
N VAL A 599 19.72 -4.87 -14.19
CA VAL A 599 19.37 -5.75 -13.06
C VAL A 599 18.99 -7.11 -13.61
N ASP A 600 19.79 -8.13 -13.31
CA ASP A 600 19.62 -9.48 -13.85
C ASP A 600 18.36 -10.15 -13.30
N SER A 601 18.11 -10.02 -12.00
CA SER A 601 16.85 -10.49 -11.38
C SER A 601 16.51 -9.70 -10.13
N ILE A 602 15.26 -9.29 -9.98
CA ILE A 602 14.71 -8.66 -8.76
C ILE A 602 13.40 -9.34 -8.35
N TYR A 603 13.24 -9.61 -7.05
CA TYR A 603 12.03 -10.20 -6.47
C TYR A 603 11.86 -9.79 -5.01
N LEU A 604 10.66 -10.00 -4.45
CA LEU A 604 10.34 -9.65 -3.06
C LEU A 604 11.08 -10.56 -2.08
N THR A 605 11.64 -9.98 -1.03
CA THR A 605 12.21 -10.73 0.09
C THR A 605 11.11 -10.97 1.12
N VAL A 606 10.88 -12.23 1.51
CA VAL A 606 9.94 -12.62 2.56
C VAL A 606 10.65 -13.53 3.56
N HIS A 607 10.46 -13.27 4.85
CA HIS A 607 10.96 -14.15 5.91
C HIS A 607 10.04 -15.36 6.02
N SER A 608 10.61 -16.57 5.94
CA SER A 608 9.95 -17.89 5.83
C SER A 608 9.63 -18.31 4.39
N GLY A 609 9.78 -19.61 4.10
CA GLY A 609 9.44 -20.24 2.81
C GLY A 609 7.93 -20.27 2.52
N SER A 610 7.19 -19.30 3.05
CA SER A 610 5.75 -19.11 2.90
C SER A 610 5.37 -18.36 1.63
N PHE A 611 6.34 -18.01 0.77
CA PHE A 611 6.15 -17.14 -0.38
C PHE A 611 7.10 -17.48 -1.53
N ASP A 612 6.53 -17.85 -2.67
CA ASP A 612 7.25 -18.10 -3.92
C ASP A 612 7.24 -16.83 -4.78
N ALA A 613 8.36 -16.09 -4.77
CA ALA A 613 8.50 -14.85 -5.52
C ALA A 613 8.90 -15.10 -6.97
N PHE A 614 8.36 -14.31 -7.90
CA PHE A 614 8.69 -14.39 -9.32
C PHE A 614 9.78 -13.37 -9.69
N PRO A 615 10.99 -13.82 -10.09
CA PRO A 615 12.07 -12.92 -10.48
C PRO A 615 11.82 -12.26 -11.83
N ILE A 616 12.11 -10.95 -11.93
CA ILE A 616 12.06 -10.19 -13.19
C ILE A 616 13.40 -9.48 -13.47
N SER A 617 13.74 -9.27 -14.73
CA SER A 617 14.92 -8.48 -15.14
C SER A 617 14.51 -7.05 -15.54
N VAL A 618 15.34 -6.05 -15.23
CA VAL A 618 15.02 -4.63 -15.48
C VAL A 618 16.26 -3.86 -15.91
N ASP A 619 16.14 -3.09 -16.99
CA ASP A 619 17.13 -2.11 -17.43
C ASP A 619 16.72 -0.69 -17.02
N LEU A 620 17.65 0.05 -16.40
CA LEU A 620 17.47 1.41 -15.89
C LEU A 620 18.49 2.36 -16.54
N PRO A 621 18.05 3.29 -17.41
CA PRO A 621 18.91 4.34 -17.97
C PRO A 621 19.59 5.22 -16.92
N PRO A 622 20.64 5.98 -17.27
CA PRO A 622 21.30 6.92 -16.37
C PRO A 622 20.32 7.98 -15.85
N ASN A 623 20.45 8.34 -14.58
CA ASN A 623 19.65 9.36 -13.90
C ASN A 623 18.13 9.18 -14.07
N SER A 624 17.64 7.93 -14.01
CA SER A 624 16.24 7.60 -14.26
C SER A 624 15.58 6.83 -13.10
N SER A 625 14.26 6.93 -13.02
CA SER A 625 13.43 6.17 -12.07
C SER A 625 12.31 5.43 -12.82
N LYS A 626 11.96 4.24 -12.37
CA LYS A 626 10.96 3.37 -13.00
C LYS A 626 10.16 2.59 -11.96
N VAL A 627 8.83 2.61 -12.09
CA VAL A 627 7.92 1.79 -11.28
C VAL A 627 7.74 0.43 -11.96
N ILE A 628 7.88 -0.64 -11.18
CA ILE A 628 7.76 -2.03 -11.61
C ILE A 628 6.78 -2.79 -10.71
N THR A 629 6.18 -3.86 -11.24
CA THR A 629 5.31 -4.76 -10.50
C THR A 629 6.09 -6.02 -10.15
N LEU A 630 6.25 -6.30 -8.86
CA LEU A 630 6.79 -7.57 -8.35
C LEU A 630 5.65 -8.48 -7.93
N SER A 631 5.68 -9.75 -8.35
CA SER A 631 4.64 -10.73 -8.07
C SER A 631 5.18 -11.99 -7.40
N GLY A 632 4.29 -12.76 -6.77
CA GLY A 632 4.60 -14.05 -6.18
C GLY A 632 3.35 -14.74 -5.62
N ILE A 633 3.49 -15.97 -5.12
CA ILE A 633 2.41 -16.77 -4.57
C ILE A 633 2.69 -17.12 -3.10
N PRO A 634 1.81 -16.79 -2.15
CA PRO A 634 1.93 -17.26 -0.78
C PRO A 634 1.55 -18.75 -0.68
N THR A 635 2.37 -19.53 0.02
CA THR A 635 2.26 -21.00 0.11
C THR A 635 1.69 -21.48 1.45
N SER A 636 1.76 -20.68 2.51
CA SER A 636 1.27 -21.05 3.85
C SER A 636 0.45 -19.95 4.53
N VAL A 637 -0.54 -20.35 5.33
CA VAL A 637 -1.38 -19.47 6.15
C VAL A 637 -0.55 -18.87 7.31
N GLY A 638 -0.74 -17.58 7.60
CA GLY A 638 -0.02 -16.88 8.68
C GLY A 638 0.38 -15.45 8.33
N PRO A 639 0.98 -14.71 9.27
CA PRO A 639 1.45 -13.35 9.02
C PRO A 639 2.71 -13.36 8.14
N ILE A 640 2.72 -12.54 7.08
CA ILE A 640 3.88 -12.36 6.20
C ILE A 640 4.47 -10.96 6.40
N THR A 641 5.80 -10.87 6.40
CA THR A 641 6.52 -9.59 6.43
C THR A 641 7.40 -9.44 5.19
N ILE A 642 7.26 -8.30 4.51
CA ILE A 642 8.07 -7.94 3.34
C ILE A 642 9.08 -6.87 3.79
N PRO A 643 10.30 -7.23 4.21
CA PRO A 643 11.35 -6.27 4.54
C PRO A 643 11.80 -5.40 3.36
N GLY A 644 11.73 -5.93 2.14
CA GLY A 644 12.40 -5.35 0.98
C GLY A 644 12.41 -6.26 -0.25
N CYS A 645 13.46 -6.12 -1.06
CA CYS A 645 13.66 -6.89 -2.29
C CYS A 645 15.05 -7.53 -2.33
N THR A 646 15.15 -8.70 -2.94
CA THR A 646 16.43 -9.32 -3.29
C THR A 646 16.76 -8.93 -4.73
N VAL A 647 17.96 -8.40 -4.92
CA VAL A 647 18.43 -7.84 -6.19
C VAL A 647 19.69 -8.56 -6.60
N HIS A 648 19.70 -9.13 -7.80
CA HIS A 648 20.90 -9.65 -8.47
C HIS A 648 21.36 -8.61 -9.48
N CYS A 649 22.52 -8.01 -9.21
CA CYS A 649 23.07 -6.91 -9.99
C CYS A 649 24.60 -6.94 -9.89
N PHE A 650 25.31 -6.66 -10.98
CA PHE A 650 26.77 -6.84 -11.07
C PHE A 650 27.23 -8.23 -10.61
N GLY A 651 26.51 -9.30 -11.00
CA GLY A 651 26.85 -10.70 -10.70
C GLY A 651 26.79 -11.15 -9.23
N VAL A 652 26.31 -10.29 -8.32
CA VAL A 652 26.20 -10.59 -6.87
C VAL A 652 24.78 -10.31 -6.39
N ILE A 653 24.30 -11.12 -5.45
CA ILE A 653 22.96 -11.02 -4.88
C ILE A 653 23.00 -10.18 -3.60
N THR A 654 22.16 -9.15 -3.51
CA THR A 654 22.07 -8.26 -2.35
C THR A 654 20.63 -8.01 -1.90
N GLU A 655 20.44 -7.76 -0.60
CA GLU A 655 19.13 -7.48 -0.01
C GLU A 655 18.92 -5.99 0.21
N HIS A 656 17.85 -5.44 -0.39
CA HIS A 656 17.50 -4.02 -0.35
C HIS A 656 16.27 -3.82 0.52
N HIS A 657 16.46 -3.30 1.73
CA HIS A 657 15.37 -3.05 2.68
C HIS A 657 14.70 -1.71 2.43
N PHE A 658 13.36 -1.65 2.49
CA PHE A 658 12.61 -0.40 2.30
C PHE A 658 12.93 0.62 3.40
N LYS A 659 13.05 0.15 4.65
CA LYS A 659 13.36 0.99 5.82
C LYS A 659 14.67 1.78 5.68
N ASP A 660 15.68 1.20 5.03
CA ASP A 660 16.97 1.88 4.84
C ASP A 660 16.84 3.09 3.92
N VAL A 661 16.03 2.95 2.87
CA VAL A 661 15.77 4.00 1.90
C VAL A 661 14.88 5.06 2.53
N ASP A 662 13.87 4.68 3.31
CA ASP A 662 13.03 5.63 4.06
C ASP A 662 13.86 6.49 5.02
N ASN A 663 14.81 5.89 5.74
CA ASN A 663 15.74 6.60 6.61
C ASN A 663 16.65 7.56 5.84
N LEU A 664 17.13 7.13 4.66
CA LEU A 664 17.95 7.96 3.77
C LEU A 664 17.15 9.15 3.21
N LEU A 665 15.90 8.93 2.80
CA LEU A 665 14.99 9.97 2.33
C LEU A 665 14.63 10.97 3.43
N LEU A 666 14.40 10.47 4.66
CA LEU A 666 14.17 11.31 5.83
C LEU A 666 15.40 12.17 6.14
N GLY A 667 16.59 11.58 6.08
CA GLY A 667 17.86 12.30 6.23
C GLY A 667 18.09 13.35 5.15
N ALA A 668 17.77 13.05 3.89
CA ALA A 668 17.86 14.01 2.78
C ALA A 668 16.88 15.18 2.96
N ALA A 669 15.64 14.92 3.40
CA ALA A 669 14.65 15.96 3.69
C ALA A 669 15.08 16.87 4.86
N GLN A 670 15.86 16.35 5.80
CA GLN A 670 16.41 17.09 6.94
C GLN A 670 17.78 17.75 6.63
N GLY A 671 18.30 17.61 5.40
CA GLY A 671 19.60 18.14 5.00
C GLY A 671 20.81 17.39 5.59
N LEU A 672 20.61 16.19 6.14
CA LEU A 672 21.67 15.35 6.72
C LEU A 672 22.35 14.47 5.66
N VAL A 673 21.66 14.17 4.55
CA VAL A 673 22.18 13.38 3.42
C VAL A 673 22.39 14.28 2.21
N LEU A 674 23.44 14.02 1.44
CA LEU A 674 23.86 14.83 0.30
C LEU A 674 22.76 15.03 -0.76
N SER A 675 22.01 13.96 -1.07
CA SER A 675 20.95 14.01 -2.08
C SER A 675 19.94 12.89 -1.93
N ASP A 676 18.70 13.16 -2.36
CA ASP A 676 17.64 12.17 -2.53
C ASP A 676 17.79 11.50 -3.93
N PRO A 677 18.06 10.18 -4.00
CA PRO A 677 18.32 9.48 -5.25
C PRO A 677 17.10 9.47 -6.19
N PHE A 678 15.88 9.50 -5.68
CA PHE A 678 14.67 9.51 -6.51
C PHE A 678 14.42 10.89 -7.10
N ARG A 679 14.66 11.95 -6.32
CA ARG A 679 14.58 13.34 -6.83
C ARG A 679 15.63 13.63 -7.88
N CYS A 680 16.86 13.14 -7.71
CA CYS A 680 17.91 13.27 -8.73
C CYS A 680 17.48 12.65 -10.08
N CYS A 681 16.61 11.64 -10.04
CA CYS A 681 16.07 10.95 -11.21
C CYS A 681 14.73 11.53 -11.71
N GLY A 682 14.34 12.72 -11.26
CA GLY A 682 13.09 13.38 -11.68
C GLY A 682 11.81 12.79 -11.08
N SER A 683 11.89 11.91 -10.09
CA SER A 683 10.72 11.29 -9.47
C SER A 683 9.92 12.27 -8.60
N ALA A 684 8.60 12.10 -8.58
CA ALA A 684 7.69 12.88 -7.76
C ALA A 684 7.86 12.58 -6.25
N LYS A 685 7.50 13.55 -5.41
CA LYS A 685 7.50 13.38 -3.95
C LYS A 685 6.34 12.47 -3.55
N LEU A 686 6.63 11.21 -3.23
CA LEU A 686 5.69 10.29 -2.59
C LEU A 686 5.66 10.52 -1.07
N ARG A 687 4.50 10.27 -0.45
CA ARG A 687 4.42 10.14 1.02
C ARG A 687 5.07 8.80 1.40
N ASN A 688 5.78 8.72 2.52
CA ASN A 688 6.34 7.46 3.00
C ASN A 688 5.19 6.48 3.25
N ILE A 689 5.15 5.40 2.47
CA ILE A 689 4.15 4.33 2.59
C ILE A 689 4.84 3.19 3.32
N SER A 690 4.35 2.87 4.52
CA SER A 690 4.79 1.69 5.25
C SER A 690 4.13 0.44 4.72
N VAL A 691 4.83 -0.70 4.78
CA VAL A 691 4.24 -2.01 4.50
C VAL A 691 3.11 -2.28 5.51
N PRO A 692 1.87 -2.56 5.08
CA PRO A 692 0.75 -2.90 5.95
C PRO A 692 0.99 -4.24 6.65
N SER A 693 0.22 -4.54 7.70
CA SER A 693 0.26 -5.88 8.31
C SER A 693 -0.43 -6.88 7.37
N ILE A 694 0.34 -7.80 6.80
CA ILE A 694 -0.15 -8.79 5.82
C ILE A 694 -0.48 -10.09 6.55
N SER A 695 -1.73 -10.54 6.41
CA SER A 695 -2.20 -11.83 6.92
C SER A 695 -2.60 -12.73 5.74
N VAL A 696 -2.03 -13.93 5.68
CA VAL A 696 -2.40 -14.93 4.68
C VAL A 696 -3.51 -15.82 5.24
N VAL A 697 -4.61 -15.92 4.51
CA VAL A 697 -5.77 -16.78 4.84
C VAL A 697 -5.80 -18.03 3.95
N PRO A 698 -6.51 -19.11 4.36
CA PRO A 698 -6.68 -20.30 3.55
C PRO A 698 -7.29 -20.01 2.16
N PRO A 699 -7.16 -20.95 1.20
CA PRO A 699 -7.77 -20.81 -0.13
C PRO A 699 -9.28 -20.50 -0.03
N LEU A 700 -9.70 -19.42 -0.70
CA LEU A 700 -11.09 -18.97 -0.73
C LEU A 700 -11.74 -19.35 -2.07
N PRO A 701 -13.08 -19.54 -2.11
CA PRO A 701 -13.78 -19.70 -3.38
C PRO A 701 -13.59 -18.46 -4.27
N LEU A 702 -13.64 -18.63 -5.59
CA LEU A 702 -13.56 -17.53 -6.57
C LEU A 702 -14.73 -17.66 -7.54
N LEU A 703 -15.72 -16.77 -7.42
CA LEU A 703 -16.83 -16.68 -8.37
C LEU A 703 -16.50 -15.67 -9.47
N VAL A 704 -16.56 -16.12 -10.72
CA VAL A 704 -16.43 -15.29 -11.92
C VAL A 704 -17.79 -15.20 -12.59
N SER A 705 -18.27 -13.97 -12.83
CA SER A 705 -19.52 -13.72 -13.53
C SER A 705 -19.30 -13.39 -15.00
N HIS A 706 -20.22 -13.84 -15.85
CA HIS A 706 -20.29 -13.49 -17.26
C HIS A 706 -21.75 -13.24 -17.66
N VAL A 707 -22.05 -12.09 -18.29
CA VAL A 707 -23.40 -11.81 -18.83
C VAL A 707 -23.51 -12.46 -20.21
N LEU A 708 -24.47 -13.37 -20.39
CA LEU A 708 -24.68 -14.07 -21.65
C LEU A 708 -25.50 -13.18 -22.60
N GLY A 709 -24.95 -12.86 -23.79
CA GLY A 709 -25.69 -12.16 -24.86
C GLY A 709 -25.11 -10.86 -25.42
N GLY A 710 -23.85 -10.47 -25.16
CA GLY A 710 -23.18 -9.33 -25.82
C GLY A 710 -21.97 -8.76 -25.04
N ASP A 711 -21.33 -7.68 -25.55
CA ASP A 711 -20.11 -7.01 -25.02
C ASP A 711 -20.29 -6.31 -23.64
N GLY A 712 -21.19 -6.78 -22.78
CA GLY A 712 -21.39 -6.28 -21.42
C GLY A 712 -22.31 -5.05 -21.29
N ALA A 713 -22.56 -4.31 -22.38
CA ALA A 713 -23.50 -3.19 -22.41
C ALA A 713 -24.86 -3.59 -23.00
N ILE A 714 -25.94 -3.37 -22.24
CA ILE A 714 -27.32 -3.69 -22.63
C ILE A 714 -28.05 -2.39 -22.99
N MET A 715 -28.50 -2.27 -24.23
CA MET A 715 -29.32 -1.14 -24.68
C MET A 715 -30.81 -1.46 -24.48
N LEU A 716 -31.52 -0.62 -23.73
CA LEU A 716 -32.97 -0.70 -23.53
C LEU A 716 -33.62 0.65 -23.87
N TYR A 717 -34.83 0.64 -24.43
CA TYR A 717 -35.63 1.87 -24.57
C TYR A 717 -36.46 2.11 -23.31
N GLU A 718 -36.78 3.36 -23.01
CA GLU A 718 -37.62 3.72 -21.86
C GLU A 718 -38.90 2.84 -21.75
N GLY A 719 -39.10 2.21 -20.59
CA GLY A 719 -40.23 1.32 -20.33
C GLY A 719 -40.09 -0.12 -20.86
N GLU A 720 -39.02 -0.46 -21.59
CA GLU A 720 -38.76 -1.82 -22.09
C GLU A 720 -38.45 -2.80 -20.96
N ILE A 721 -39.05 -3.99 -21.02
CA ILE A 721 -38.76 -5.12 -20.11
C ILE A 721 -37.97 -6.19 -20.87
N ARG A 722 -36.86 -6.67 -20.30
CA ARG A 722 -36.00 -7.68 -20.92
C ARG A 722 -35.40 -8.64 -19.90
N ASP A 723 -35.33 -9.92 -20.26
CA ASP A 723 -34.68 -10.97 -19.49
C ASP A 723 -33.20 -11.10 -19.91
N ILE A 724 -32.30 -11.18 -18.92
CA ILE A 724 -30.85 -11.26 -19.08
C ILE A 724 -30.34 -12.46 -18.30
N TRP A 725 -29.40 -13.19 -18.89
CA TRP A 725 -28.85 -14.40 -18.27
C TRP A 725 -27.45 -14.12 -17.76
N VAL A 726 -27.24 -14.26 -16.44
CA VAL A 726 -25.92 -14.11 -15.81
C VAL A 726 -25.39 -15.49 -15.46
N SER A 727 -24.30 -15.88 -16.10
CA SER A 727 -23.52 -17.07 -15.72
C SER A 727 -22.60 -16.75 -14.54
N LEU A 728 -22.61 -17.62 -13.54
CA LEU A 728 -21.71 -17.62 -12.39
C LEU A 728 -20.92 -18.93 -12.37
N SER A 729 -19.60 -18.84 -12.49
CA SER A 729 -18.70 -20.00 -12.50
C SER A 729 -17.74 -19.96 -11.30
N ASN A 730 -17.58 -21.09 -10.62
CA ASN A 730 -16.56 -21.22 -9.56
C ASN A 730 -15.19 -21.54 -10.18
N ALA A 731 -14.35 -20.52 -10.37
CA ALA A 731 -12.99 -20.67 -10.86
C ALA A 731 -11.96 -20.95 -9.75
N GLY A 732 -12.39 -21.02 -8.49
CA GLY A 732 -11.54 -21.24 -7.33
C GLY A 732 -11.28 -22.72 -7.04
N THR A 733 -10.38 -22.98 -6.09
CA THR A 733 -10.06 -24.34 -5.62
C THR A 733 -10.98 -24.82 -4.49
N ALA A 734 -11.71 -23.90 -3.85
CA ALA A 734 -12.66 -24.19 -2.77
C ALA A 734 -14.13 -24.13 -3.26
N PRO A 735 -15.03 -24.99 -2.73
CA PRO A 735 -16.46 -24.92 -3.06
C PRO A 735 -17.13 -23.68 -2.45
N VAL A 736 -18.18 -23.17 -3.12
CA VAL A 736 -19.05 -22.12 -2.57
C VAL A 736 -20.20 -22.79 -1.82
N GLU A 737 -20.30 -22.61 -0.51
CA GLU A 737 -21.38 -23.22 0.30
C GLU A 737 -22.48 -22.22 0.67
N GLN A 738 -22.13 -20.95 0.84
CA GLN A 738 -23.07 -19.90 1.18
C GLN A 738 -22.94 -18.77 0.16
N ALA A 739 -24.07 -18.31 -0.40
CA ALA A 739 -24.12 -17.14 -1.27
C ALA A 739 -25.39 -16.32 -1.04
N HIS A 740 -25.25 -14.99 -1.08
CA HIS A 740 -26.32 -14.01 -0.90
C HIS A 740 -26.23 -12.94 -1.99
N ILE A 741 -27.37 -12.58 -2.60
CA ILE A 741 -27.45 -11.54 -3.63
C ILE A 741 -28.11 -10.30 -3.02
N SER A 742 -27.49 -9.14 -3.16
CA SER A 742 -28.03 -7.83 -2.80
C SER A 742 -27.94 -6.86 -3.97
N LEU A 743 -28.76 -5.80 -3.94
CA LEU A 743 -28.78 -4.75 -4.96
C LEU A 743 -28.17 -3.46 -4.41
N SER A 744 -27.40 -2.76 -5.24
CA SER A 744 -26.91 -1.41 -4.95
C SER A 744 -26.92 -0.51 -6.20
N GLY A 745 -26.76 0.81 -6.02
CA GLY A 745 -26.73 1.78 -7.12
C GLY A 745 -28.01 2.63 -7.23
N LYS A 746 -28.05 3.57 -8.18
CA LYS A 746 -29.28 4.29 -8.53
C LYS A 746 -30.15 3.40 -9.42
N ASN A 747 -31.48 3.57 -9.37
CA ASN A 747 -32.46 2.79 -10.15
C ASN A 747 -32.52 1.30 -9.80
N GLN A 748 -32.33 0.90 -8.53
CA GLN A 748 -32.47 -0.50 -8.09
C GLN A 748 -33.87 -1.08 -8.38
N ASP A 749 -34.90 -0.24 -8.36
CA ASP A 749 -36.29 -0.59 -8.70
C ASP A 749 -36.47 -1.05 -10.16
N SER A 750 -35.45 -0.88 -11.01
CA SER A 750 -35.44 -1.40 -12.39
C SER A 750 -35.32 -2.92 -12.47
N ILE A 751 -34.88 -3.59 -11.40
CA ILE A 751 -34.73 -5.05 -11.36
C ILE A 751 -36.03 -5.64 -10.81
N ILE A 752 -36.85 -6.24 -11.69
CA ILE A 752 -38.19 -6.73 -11.35
C ILE A 752 -38.13 -8.04 -10.54
N SER A 753 -37.22 -8.95 -10.90
CA SER A 753 -37.08 -10.23 -10.22
C SER A 753 -35.63 -10.72 -10.25
N ILE A 754 -35.19 -11.29 -9.12
CA ILE A 754 -33.91 -11.98 -8.97
C ILE A 754 -34.23 -13.41 -8.51
N PRO A 755 -33.76 -14.44 -9.20
CA PRO A 755 -34.06 -15.83 -8.89
C PRO A 755 -33.13 -16.33 -7.77
N TYR A 756 -33.31 -15.79 -6.57
CA TYR A 756 -32.51 -16.15 -5.39
C TYR A 756 -32.61 -17.64 -5.04
N GLU A 757 -33.79 -18.24 -5.24
CA GLU A 757 -34.04 -19.67 -5.02
C GLU A 757 -33.23 -20.56 -5.97
N THR A 758 -33.00 -20.11 -7.21
CA THR A 758 -32.17 -20.85 -8.18
C THR A 758 -30.73 -20.93 -7.71
N LEU A 759 -30.15 -19.83 -7.20
CA LEU A 759 -28.79 -19.85 -6.64
C LEU A 759 -28.69 -20.74 -5.40
N LYS A 760 -29.66 -20.65 -4.48
CA LYS A 760 -29.70 -21.49 -3.27
C LYS A 760 -29.77 -22.97 -3.57
N SER A 761 -30.57 -23.37 -4.56
CA SER A 761 -30.76 -24.79 -4.90
C SER A 761 -29.50 -25.48 -5.43
N VAL A 762 -28.51 -24.72 -5.92
CA VAL A 762 -27.28 -25.26 -6.52
C VAL A 762 -26.08 -25.20 -5.56
N LEU A 763 -26.23 -24.60 -4.37
CA LEU A 763 -25.18 -24.63 -3.34
C LEU A 763 -25.17 -26.01 -2.65
N PRO A 764 -23.99 -26.65 -2.46
CA PRO A 764 -22.65 -26.10 -2.68
C PRO A 764 -22.13 -26.21 -4.13
N LEU A 765 -21.64 -25.09 -4.68
CA LEU A 765 -21.09 -25.00 -6.02
C LEU A 765 -19.62 -25.47 -6.04
N LYS A 766 -19.38 -26.67 -6.61
CA LYS A 766 -18.04 -27.27 -6.71
C LYS A 766 -17.11 -26.45 -7.62
N PRO A 767 -15.78 -26.53 -7.43
CA PRO A 767 -14.80 -25.99 -8.38
C PRO A 767 -15.10 -26.41 -9.83
N GLY A 768 -15.14 -25.45 -10.74
CA GLY A 768 -15.46 -25.65 -12.16
C GLY A 768 -16.95 -25.76 -12.51
N ALA A 769 -17.86 -25.75 -11.53
CA ALA A 769 -19.30 -25.75 -11.80
C ALA A 769 -19.82 -24.35 -12.15
N GLU A 770 -20.86 -24.30 -12.99
CA GLU A 770 -21.47 -23.08 -13.52
C GLU A 770 -22.99 -23.06 -13.24
N VAL A 771 -23.53 -21.88 -12.93
CA VAL A 771 -24.97 -21.62 -12.71
C VAL A 771 -25.40 -20.43 -13.56
N ILE A 772 -26.55 -20.53 -14.21
CA ILE A 772 -27.14 -19.45 -14.99
C ILE A 772 -28.33 -18.86 -14.23
N LEU A 773 -28.29 -17.55 -13.98
CA LEU A 773 -29.34 -16.79 -13.29
C LEU A 773 -30.12 -15.91 -14.29
N PRO A 774 -31.43 -16.14 -14.51
CA PRO A 774 -32.28 -15.23 -15.27
C PRO A 774 -32.65 -13.97 -14.47
N LEU A 775 -32.23 -12.79 -14.90
CA LEU A 775 -32.57 -11.48 -14.34
C LEU A 775 -33.55 -10.74 -15.26
N THR A 776 -34.71 -10.32 -14.74
CA THR A 776 -35.68 -9.50 -15.49
C THR A 776 -35.46 -8.02 -15.19
N LEU A 777 -35.11 -7.21 -16.19
CA LEU A 777 -34.87 -5.76 -16.07
C LEU A 777 -35.97 -4.93 -16.74
N LYS A 778 -36.26 -3.75 -16.19
CA LYS A 778 -37.13 -2.71 -16.76
C LYS A 778 -36.37 -1.40 -16.92
N ALA A 779 -36.38 -0.82 -18.12
CA ALA A 779 -35.75 0.48 -18.36
C ALA A 779 -36.46 1.60 -17.57
N TRP A 780 -35.67 2.40 -16.83
CA TRP A 780 -36.15 3.53 -16.05
C TRP A 780 -36.39 4.78 -16.91
N GLN A 781 -37.17 5.72 -16.41
CA GLN A 781 -37.45 6.98 -17.08
C GLN A 781 -36.26 7.95 -16.94
N LEU A 782 -35.87 8.60 -18.04
CA LEU A 782 -34.84 9.65 -18.04
C LEU A 782 -35.44 10.97 -17.55
N GLY A 783 -34.80 11.60 -16.57
CA GLY A 783 -35.28 12.88 -16.03
C GLY A 783 -34.99 14.07 -16.98
N PRO A 784 -35.72 15.20 -16.86
CA PRO A 784 -35.50 16.38 -17.70
C PRO A 784 -34.10 17.00 -17.57
N MET A 785 -33.38 16.71 -16.49
CA MET A 785 -32.04 17.24 -16.20
C MET A 785 -30.89 16.44 -16.81
N ASP A 786 -31.13 15.27 -17.42
CA ASP A 786 -30.07 14.42 -17.97
C ASP A 786 -29.79 14.69 -19.47
N PHE A 787 -30.46 15.67 -20.08
CA PHE A 787 -30.38 15.99 -21.51
C PHE A 787 -29.21 16.92 -21.92
N GLU A 788 -28.45 17.51 -20.98
CA GLU A 788 -27.37 18.46 -21.29
C GLU A 788 -25.95 17.89 -21.10
N ILE A 789 -25.60 16.76 -21.72
CA ILE A 789 -24.17 16.45 -21.99
C ILE A 789 -24.06 15.80 -23.37
N GLY A 790 -24.11 16.62 -24.42
CA GLY A 790 -24.05 16.12 -25.80
C GLY A 790 -23.79 17.19 -26.85
N GLY A 791 -22.87 18.14 -26.61
CA GLY A 791 -22.45 19.05 -27.67
C GLY A 791 -21.47 20.15 -27.25
N GLY A 792 -20.19 19.99 -27.61
CA GLY A 792 -19.29 21.13 -27.83
C GLY A 792 -18.03 21.25 -26.98
N ARG A 793 -16.88 20.95 -27.61
CA ARG A 793 -15.52 21.51 -27.41
C ARG A 793 -14.88 21.48 -26.00
N ALA A 794 -13.94 20.56 -25.81
CA ALA A 794 -12.72 20.83 -25.05
C ALA A 794 -11.57 19.91 -25.50
N ALA A 795 -10.65 20.47 -26.28
CA ALA A 795 -9.30 19.94 -26.45
C ALA A 795 -8.39 20.52 -25.36
N ALA A 796 -7.38 19.74 -24.99
CA ALA A 796 -6.21 20.06 -24.14
C ALA A 796 -6.40 19.98 -22.61
N SER A 797 -6.18 18.80 -22.04
CA SER A 797 -5.20 18.59 -20.96
C SER A 797 -4.97 17.09 -20.75
N GLY A 798 -3.73 16.64 -20.96
CA GLY A 798 -3.33 15.25 -20.77
C GLY A 798 -3.23 14.88 -19.29
N SER A 799 -4.12 14.01 -18.84
CA SER A 799 -3.88 13.15 -17.67
C SER A 799 -4.54 11.80 -17.91
N THR A 800 -3.74 10.75 -17.86
CA THR A 800 -4.10 9.35 -18.08
C THR A 800 -5.18 8.88 -17.10
N GLY A 801 -6.26 8.33 -17.66
CA GLY A 801 -7.10 7.31 -17.00
C GLY A 801 -7.91 7.74 -15.78
N ARG A 802 -8.92 8.60 -15.95
CA ARG A 802 -10.09 8.62 -15.05
C ARG A 802 -11.27 8.01 -15.79
N GLN A 803 -11.67 6.82 -15.37
CA GLN A 803 -12.88 6.14 -15.81
C GLN A 803 -14.09 7.09 -15.70
N PHE A 804 -14.94 7.07 -16.73
CA PHE A 804 -16.23 7.74 -16.77
C PHE A 804 -17.03 7.37 -15.51
N LYS A 805 -17.59 8.38 -14.83
CA LYS A 805 -18.25 8.26 -13.53
C LYS A 805 -19.61 7.55 -13.68
N ASP A 806 -19.74 6.40 -13.01
CA ASP A 806 -20.92 5.54 -12.80
C ASP A 806 -22.13 6.25 -12.16
N ALA A 807 -22.77 7.20 -12.84
CA ALA A 807 -23.82 8.00 -12.18
C ALA A 807 -25.22 7.34 -12.13
N SER A 808 -25.51 6.29 -12.89
CA SER A 808 -26.89 5.76 -13.06
C SER A 808 -27.03 4.23 -13.22
N VAL A 809 -25.98 3.46 -12.95
CA VAL A 809 -25.95 2.01 -13.27
C VAL A 809 -26.42 1.16 -12.08
N PRO A 810 -27.38 0.23 -12.24
CA PRO A 810 -27.71 -0.75 -11.21
C PRO A 810 -26.58 -1.77 -11.05
N THR A 811 -26.23 -2.10 -9.81
CA THR A 811 -25.13 -3.00 -9.47
C THR A 811 -25.63 -4.18 -8.65
N LEU A 812 -25.33 -5.39 -9.10
CA LEU A 812 -25.62 -6.64 -8.39
C LEU A 812 -24.42 -6.98 -7.49
N LEU A 813 -24.66 -7.15 -6.20
CA LEU A 813 -23.65 -7.53 -5.21
C LEU A 813 -23.88 -8.98 -4.80
N ILE A 814 -22.91 -9.86 -5.06
CA ILE A 814 -22.98 -11.26 -4.66
C ILE A 814 -21.94 -11.50 -3.56
N HIS A 815 -22.42 -11.78 -2.34
CA HIS A 815 -21.60 -12.15 -1.20
C HIS A 815 -21.53 -13.67 -1.11
N TYR A 816 -20.33 -14.25 -1.07
CA TYR A 816 -20.18 -15.71 -1.11
C TYR A 816 -19.03 -16.21 -0.25
N ALA A 817 -19.12 -17.49 0.13
CA ALA A 817 -18.40 -18.03 1.25
C ALA A 817 -18.18 -19.55 1.11
N GLY A 818 -16.97 -20.01 1.43
CA GLY A 818 -16.62 -21.43 1.53
C GLY A 818 -16.91 -22.03 2.92
N PRO A 819 -16.58 -23.31 3.14
CA PRO A 819 -16.95 -24.08 4.33
C PRO A 819 -16.52 -23.46 5.65
N SER A 820 -17.40 -23.52 6.65
CA SER A 820 -17.04 -23.32 8.05
C SER A 820 -16.34 -24.58 8.54
N THR A 821 -15.05 -24.48 8.84
CA THR A 821 -14.29 -25.60 9.41
C THR A 821 -14.78 -25.88 10.84
N ASP A 822 -15.80 -26.71 10.99
CA ASP A 822 -16.10 -27.42 12.24
C ASP A 822 -15.30 -28.72 12.25
N SER A 823 -13.99 -28.62 12.53
CA SER A 823 -13.23 -29.81 12.94
C SER A 823 -13.40 -29.96 14.45
N GLY A 824 -14.18 -30.97 14.85
CA GLY A 824 -14.53 -31.26 16.24
C GLY A 824 -13.36 -31.75 17.10
N ASP A 825 -12.45 -30.84 17.47
CA ASP A 825 -11.53 -31.01 18.60
C ASP A 825 -11.56 -29.76 19.49
N VAL A 826 -12.44 -29.78 20.47
CA VAL A 826 -12.58 -28.75 21.50
C VAL A 826 -11.51 -28.95 22.55
N THR A 827 -10.32 -28.37 22.37
CA THR A 827 -9.44 -27.93 23.48
C THR A 827 -8.38 -26.92 23.01
N SER A 828 -8.75 -25.65 22.81
CA SER A 828 -7.86 -24.50 23.10
C SER A 828 -8.62 -23.18 22.96
N ALA A 829 -8.71 -22.43 24.07
CA ALA A 829 -9.41 -21.16 24.19
C ALA A 829 -8.67 -19.98 23.52
N THR A 830 -8.53 -20.02 22.21
CA THR A 830 -8.18 -18.85 21.37
C THR A 830 -9.09 -18.86 20.15
N GLY A 831 -9.97 -17.86 20.03
CA GLY A 831 -11.12 -17.85 19.13
C GLY A 831 -10.85 -18.31 17.70
N SER A 832 -11.58 -19.34 17.28
CA SER A 832 -11.61 -19.84 15.90
C SER A 832 -12.20 -18.77 14.98
N THR A 833 -11.35 -17.97 14.34
CA THR A 833 -11.77 -17.01 13.31
C THR A 833 -12.21 -17.77 12.07
N LEU A 834 -13.51 -17.71 11.74
CA LEU A 834 -14.05 -18.23 10.48
C LEU A 834 -13.29 -17.64 9.28
N PRO A 835 -13.00 -18.43 8.23
CA PRO A 835 -12.37 -17.90 7.03
C PRO A 835 -13.27 -16.81 6.41
N PRO A 836 -12.68 -15.71 5.90
CA PRO A 836 -13.47 -14.62 5.32
C PRO A 836 -14.29 -15.08 4.09
N GLY A 837 -15.32 -14.31 3.75
CA GLY A 837 -16.05 -14.43 2.49
C GLY A 837 -15.48 -13.51 1.42
N ARG A 838 -16.08 -13.54 0.23
CA ARG A 838 -15.80 -12.62 -0.87
C ARG A 838 -17.06 -11.89 -1.32
N ARG A 839 -16.87 -10.73 -1.94
CA ARG A 839 -17.92 -9.98 -2.62
C ARG A 839 -17.55 -9.79 -4.09
N LEU A 840 -18.47 -10.21 -4.95
CA LEU A 840 -18.44 -9.97 -6.37
C LEU A 840 -19.38 -8.81 -6.68
N VAL A 841 -18.83 -7.71 -7.21
CA VAL A 841 -19.61 -6.58 -7.71
C VAL A 841 -19.80 -6.74 -9.22
N LEU A 842 -21.04 -6.90 -9.66
CA LEU A 842 -21.41 -6.98 -11.07
C LEU A 842 -22.22 -5.72 -11.47
N PRO A 843 -21.57 -4.70 -12.08
CA PRO A 843 -22.29 -3.58 -12.68
C PRO A 843 -23.01 -4.03 -13.94
N LEU A 844 -24.33 -3.89 -13.98
CA LEU A 844 -25.12 -4.16 -15.18
C LEU A 844 -25.09 -2.90 -16.04
N GLN A 845 -24.19 -2.80 -17.01
CA GLN A 845 -24.07 -1.62 -17.89
C GLN A 845 -25.30 -1.47 -18.79
N VAL A 846 -26.39 -0.95 -18.24
CA VAL A 846 -27.63 -0.70 -18.95
C VAL A 846 -27.62 0.75 -19.44
N CYS A 847 -27.72 0.93 -20.74
CA CYS A 847 -27.93 2.24 -21.35
C CYS A 847 -29.40 2.35 -21.74
N VAL A 848 -30.09 3.31 -21.12
CA VAL A 848 -31.47 3.62 -21.46
C VAL A 848 -31.48 4.70 -22.53
N LEU A 849 -32.10 4.41 -23.67
CA LEU A 849 -32.38 5.38 -24.73
C LEU A 849 -33.80 5.94 -24.57
N PRO A 850 -34.03 7.21 -24.98
CA PRO A 850 -35.38 7.75 -25.06
C PRO A 850 -36.23 6.85 -25.98
N GLY A 851 -37.38 6.41 -25.46
CA GLY A 851 -38.38 5.63 -26.20
C GLY A 851 -39.26 6.53 -27.09
N MET A 852 -40.44 6.03 -27.48
CA MET A 852 -41.45 6.87 -28.14
C MET A 852 -41.81 8.08 -27.27
N SER A 853 -41.85 9.28 -27.87
CA SER A 853 -42.18 10.51 -27.15
C SER A 853 -43.61 10.96 -27.45
N LEU A 854 -44.36 11.29 -26.40
CA LEU A 854 -45.65 12.00 -26.51
C LEU A 854 -45.38 13.49 -26.74
N ILE A 855 -45.72 14.00 -27.92
CA ILE A 855 -45.54 15.41 -28.28
C ILE A 855 -46.65 16.25 -27.64
N LYS A 856 -47.91 15.82 -27.79
CA LYS A 856 -49.07 16.62 -27.40
C LYS A 856 -50.32 15.77 -27.15
N ALA A 857 -51.14 16.19 -26.19
CA ALA A 857 -52.52 15.73 -26.00
C ALA A 857 -53.48 16.92 -26.14
N ARG A 858 -54.55 16.80 -26.94
CA ARG A 858 -55.59 17.85 -27.06
C ARG A 858 -56.99 17.27 -27.19
N LEU A 859 -57.99 18.06 -26.77
CA LEU A 859 -59.40 17.75 -26.94
C LEU A 859 -59.94 18.41 -28.21
N LEU A 860 -60.63 17.65 -29.06
CA LEU A 860 -61.29 18.12 -30.28
C LEU A 860 -62.80 17.94 -30.14
N SER A 861 -63.61 18.92 -30.55
CA SER A 861 -65.08 18.84 -30.60
C SER A 861 -65.57 18.88 -32.04
N MET A 862 -66.52 18.03 -32.40
CA MET A 862 -67.14 17.94 -33.72
C MET A 862 -68.66 17.85 -33.57
N GLU A 863 -69.42 18.62 -34.35
CA GLU A 863 -70.90 18.62 -34.34
C GLU A 863 -71.43 17.93 -35.61
N ILE A 864 -72.35 16.98 -35.47
CA ILE A 864 -73.06 16.34 -36.59
C ILE A 864 -74.54 16.75 -36.57
N PRO A 865 -75.10 17.32 -37.65
CA PRO A 865 -76.50 17.76 -37.69
C PRO A 865 -77.49 16.57 -37.76
N ALA A 866 -78.66 16.71 -37.11
CA ALA A 866 -79.70 15.68 -37.03
C ALA A 866 -80.83 15.93 -38.06
N HIS A 867 -81.38 14.85 -38.65
CA HIS A 867 -82.48 14.91 -39.62
C HIS A 867 -83.83 14.59 -38.97
N ILE A 868 -84.91 15.25 -39.40
CA ILE A 868 -86.28 14.99 -38.92
C ILE A 868 -86.81 13.70 -39.56
N GLY A 869 -87.48 12.85 -38.78
CA GLY A 869 -88.08 11.60 -39.29
C GLY A 869 -89.27 11.11 -38.48
N LYS A 870 -89.84 9.97 -38.90
CA LYS A 870 -91.27 9.63 -38.70
C LYS A 870 -91.62 8.52 -37.68
N ALA A 871 -90.69 7.94 -36.90
CA ALA A 871 -91.00 6.73 -36.11
C ALA A 871 -90.91 6.90 -34.56
N HIS A 872 -91.87 6.30 -33.84
CA HIS A 872 -91.85 6.10 -32.37
C HIS A 872 -91.08 4.82 -31.98
N PRO A 873 -90.10 4.86 -31.08
CA PRO A 873 -89.69 3.70 -30.30
C PRO A 873 -90.56 3.58 -29.03
N LYS A 874 -91.11 2.38 -28.77
CA LYS A 874 -91.76 2.07 -27.48
C LYS A 874 -90.69 1.98 -26.37
N PRO A 875 -90.93 2.53 -25.17
CA PRO A 875 -90.06 2.27 -24.03
C PRO A 875 -90.17 0.78 -23.66
N MET A 876 -89.06 0.06 -23.60
CA MET A 876 -89.05 -1.33 -23.17
C MET A 876 -89.18 -1.38 -21.65
N HIS A 877 -90.28 -1.99 -21.20
CA HIS A 877 -90.45 -2.55 -19.87
C HIS A 877 -89.69 -3.88 -19.79
N GLU A 878 -89.20 -4.20 -18.59
CA GLU A 878 -88.62 -5.48 -18.18
C GLU A 878 -89.58 -6.65 -18.49
N ASP A 879 -89.08 -7.70 -19.15
CA ASP A 879 -88.92 -9.03 -18.56
C ASP A 879 -88.77 -10.13 -19.63
N ASP A 880 -87.77 -10.96 -19.36
CA ASP A 880 -87.59 -12.37 -19.66
C ASP A 880 -87.32 -12.91 -21.08
N PRO A 881 -86.53 -14.00 -21.14
CA PRO A 881 -85.63 -14.29 -22.23
C PRO A 881 -86.02 -15.61 -22.93
N THR A 882 -85.08 -16.12 -23.73
CA THR A 882 -85.10 -17.39 -24.49
C THR A 882 -85.76 -17.26 -25.86
N THR A 883 -85.17 -17.68 -26.97
CA THR A 883 -83.95 -18.44 -27.28
C THR A 883 -83.82 -18.35 -28.80
N GLU A 884 -82.73 -17.84 -29.38
CA GLU A 884 -82.38 -18.19 -30.76
C GLU A 884 -80.86 -18.26 -30.99
N THR A 885 -80.53 -19.26 -31.77
CA THR A 885 -79.23 -19.85 -32.07
C THR A 885 -78.44 -19.09 -33.14
N VAL A 886 -77.15 -18.94 -32.86
CA VAL A 886 -75.98 -19.08 -33.75
C VAL A 886 -76.23 -18.95 -35.26
N GLU A 887 -76.35 -17.73 -35.78
CA GLU A 887 -75.90 -17.34 -37.14
C GLU A 887 -75.86 -15.80 -37.37
N GLU A 888 -75.58 -15.01 -36.32
CA GLU A 888 -75.57 -13.53 -36.41
C GLU A 888 -74.24 -12.84 -36.01
N SER A 889 -73.16 -13.58 -35.74
CA SER A 889 -71.97 -12.98 -35.13
C SER A 889 -71.11 -12.12 -36.07
N GLU A 890 -71.15 -12.31 -37.39
CA GLU A 890 -70.43 -11.42 -38.33
C GLU A 890 -71.24 -10.16 -38.71
N ARG A 891 -72.58 -10.20 -38.61
CA ARG A 891 -73.41 -8.99 -38.73
C ARG A 891 -73.50 -8.20 -37.43
N LYS A 892 -73.05 -8.76 -36.29
CA LYS A 892 -73.04 -8.08 -34.97
C LYS A 892 -71.82 -7.20 -34.73
N MET A 893 -70.68 -7.41 -35.41
CA MET A 893 -69.52 -6.51 -35.28
C MET A 893 -69.76 -5.17 -35.99
N GLU A 894 -70.41 -5.14 -37.15
CA GLU A 894 -70.80 -3.89 -37.82
C GLU A 894 -72.06 -3.25 -37.20
N LYS A 895 -72.94 -4.03 -36.55
CA LYS A 895 -74.15 -3.51 -35.86
C LYS A 895 -73.92 -2.98 -34.44
N ARG A 896 -72.68 -2.98 -33.93
CA ARG A 896 -72.32 -2.43 -32.59
C ARG A 896 -71.37 -1.23 -32.63
N LEU A 897 -71.05 -0.72 -33.81
CA LEU A 897 -70.57 0.65 -33.97
C LEU A 897 -71.78 1.58 -33.72
N VAL A 898 -71.77 2.27 -32.57
CA VAL A 898 -72.70 3.33 -32.12
C VAL A 898 -74.12 3.22 -32.70
N LYS A 899 -75.07 2.64 -31.94
CA LYS A 899 -76.49 2.70 -32.30
C LYS A 899 -76.97 4.16 -32.14
N ILE A 900 -76.84 4.95 -33.20
CA ILE A 900 -77.20 6.38 -33.27
C ILE A 900 -78.74 6.48 -33.25
N ASP A 901 -79.33 7.12 -32.22
CA ASP A 901 -80.75 7.51 -32.23
C ASP A 901 -80.88 8.82 -33.04
N PRO A 902 -81.47 8.80 -34.25
CA PRO A 902 -81.46 9.95 -35.15
C PRO A 902 -82.35 11.12 -34.67
N TYR A 903 -83.18 10.93 -33.63
CA TYR A 903 -84.14 11.94 -33.17
C TYR A 903 -83.75 12.65 -31.87
N ARG A 904 -82.62 12.29 -31.24
CA ARG A 904 -82.17 12.86 -29.97
C ARG A 904 -80.89 13.68 -30.13
N GLY A 905 -81.05 14.97 -30.43
CA GLY A 905 -79.98 15.99 -30.37
C GLY A 905 -78.78 15.76 -31.31
N SER A 906 -77.98 16.81 -31.56
CA SER A 906 -76.70 16.67 -32.26
C SER A 906 -75.66 16.04 -31.33
N TRP A 907 -74.79 15.18 -31.88
CA TRP A 907 -73.68 14.61 -31.13
C TRP A 907 -72.52 15.59 -31.21
N GLY A 908 -72.22 16.26 -30.09
CA GLY A 908 -70.93 16.90 -29.88
C GLY A 908 -69.87 15.82 -29.63
N LEU A 909 -69.41 15.16 -30.69
CA LEU A 909 -68.36 14.14 -30.64
C LEU A 909 -67.08 14.80 -30.15
N ARG A 910 -66.61 14.40 -28.95
CA ARG A 910 -65.32 14.87 -28.42
C ARG A 910 -64.26 13.78 -28.53
N PHE A 911 -63.14 14.09 -29.16
CA PHE A 911 -61.99 13.20 -29.30
C PHE A 911 -60.81 13.69 -28.46
N LEU A 912 -60.16 12.78 -27.75
CA LEU A 912 -58.81 12.98 -27.22
C LEU A 912 -57.80 12.61 -28.31
N GLU A 913 -57.08 13.58 -28.83
CA GLU A 913 -55.99 13.37 -29.78
C GLU A 913 -54.66 13.26 -29.03
N LEU A 914 -53.92 12.16 -29.27
CA LEU A 914 -52.55 11.94 -28.82
C LEU A 914 -51.61 11.99 -30.01
N GLU A 915 -50.68 12.93 -30.04
CA GLU A 915 -49.62 13.04 -31.05
C GLU A 915 -48.35 12.36 -30.54
N LEU A 916 -47.98 11.25 -31.17
CA LEU A 916 -46.86 10.39 -30.81
C LEU A 916 -45.80 10.47 -31.91
N SER A 917 -44.52 10.64 -31.54
CA SER A 917 -43.40 10.56 -32.48
C SER A 917 -42.47 9.42 -32.14
N ASN A 918 -41.98 8.77 -33.19
CA ASN A 918 -40.96 7.74 -33.09
C ASN A 918 -39.59 8.30 -33.53
N PRO A 919 -38.73 8.74 -32.59
CA PRO A 919 -37.37 9.18 -32.91
C PRO A 919 -36.38 8.02 -33.09
N THR A 920 -36.84 6.76 -33.07
CA THR A 920 -35.97 5.57 -33.05
C THR A 920 -35.86 4.89 -34.41
N ASP A 921 -34.87 4.02 -34.56
CA ASP A 921 -34.63 3.17 -35.74
C ASP A 921 -35.59 1.97 -35.85
N VAL A 922 -36.50 1.78 -34.88
CA VAL A 922 -37.36 0.60 -34.77
C VAL A 922 -38.82 0.97 -34.99
N VAL A 923 -39.56 0.11 -35.70
CA VAL A 923 -41.00 0.29 -35.92
C VAL A 923 -41.77 -0.05 -34.65
N PHE A 924 -42.71 0.81 -34.25
CA PHE A 924 -43.64 0.57 -33.14
C PHE A 924 -45.07 0.38 -33.64
N GLU A 925 -45.74 -0.66 -33.16
CA GLU A 925 -47.19 -0.82 -33.24
C GLU A 925 -47.83 -0.35 -31.93
N ILE A 926 -48.77 0.58 -31.99
CA ILE A 926 -49.47 1.11 -30.83
C ILE A 926 -50.87 0.52 -30.77
N GLY A 927 -51.21 -0.09 -29.64
CA GLY A 927 -52.56 -0.49 -29.28
C GLY A 927 -53.11 0.44 -28.20
N VAL A 928 -54.29 1.02 -28.44
CA VAL A 928 -55.07 1.71 -27.41
C VAL A 928 -56.19 0.80 -26.97
N SER A 929 -56.30 0.57 -25.67
CA SER A 929 -57.43 -0.14 -25.07
C SER A 929 -58.14 0.74 -24.05
N VAL A 930 -59.47 0.66 -24.05
CA VAL A 930 -60.33 1.35 -23.08
C VAL A 930 -61.09 0.31 -22.28
N GLN A 931 -60.97 0.41 -20.96
CA GLN A 931 -61.70 -0.44 -20.01
C GLN A 931 -63.07 0.20 -19.73
N LEU A 932 -64.16 -0.50 -20.06
CA LEU A 932 -65.54 -0.11 -19.72
C LEU A 932 -65.99 -0.83 -18.45
N ASP A 933 -66.73 -0.15 -17.59
CA ASP A 933 -67.38 -0.77 -16.44
C ASP A 933 -68.56 -1.63 -16.93
N GLY A 934 -68.54 -2.93 -16.62
CA GLY A 934 -69.74 -3.75 -16.74
C GLY A 934 -70.73 -3.31 -15.68
N THR A 935 -71.99 -3.12 -16.05
CA THR A 935 -73.09 -2.90 -15.11
C THR A 935 -73.11 -4.00 -14.05
N ASP A 936 -73.18 -3.58 -12.78
CA ASP A 936 -73.23 -4.45 -11.61
C ASP A 936 -74.31 -5.53 -11.75
N ASP A 937 -73.88 -6.79 -11.82
CA ASP A 937 -74.68 -7.92 -11.35
C ASP A 937 -73.77 -8.81 -10.50
N ASN A 938 -74.05 -8.77 -9.19
CA ASN A 938 -73.45 -9.64 -8.18
C ASN A 938 -73.75 -11.10 -8.52
N ASN A 939 -72.73 -11.91 -8.80
CA ASN A 939 -72.59 -13.27 -8.25
C ASN A 939 -71.19 -13.85 -8.51
N LEU A 940 -70.55 -14.30 -7.43
CA LEU A 940 -69.24 -14.95 -7.41
C LEU A 940 -69.23 -16.25 -8.25
N SER A 941 -68.31 -16.34 -9.22
CA SER A 941 -67.48 -17.54 -9.39
C SER A 941 -66.18 -17.23 -10.14
N THR A 942 -65.10 -17.82 -9.65
CA THR A 942 -63.72 -17.72 -10.11
C THR A 942 -63.54 -18.37 -11.48
N ASN A 943 -63.24 -17.57 -12.52
CA ASN A 943 -62.19 -17.78 -13.53
C ASN A 943 -62.44 -16.90 -14.77
N GLN A 944 -61.34 -16.45 -15.38
CA GLN A 944 -61.17 -15.85 -16.72
C GLN A 944 -61.25 -14.31 -16.86
N ASP A 945 -60.19 -13.80 -17.49
CA ASP A 945 -60.14 -12.57 -18.28
C ASP A 945 -61.44 -12.35 -19.05
N GLY A 946 -62.18 -11.33 -18.65
CA GLY A 946 -63.48 -11.04 -19.24
C GLY A 946 -63.95 -9.61 -19.07
N SER A 947 -63.08 -8.65 -18.71
CA SER A 947 -63.44 -7.25 -18.98
C SER A 947 -63.36 -7.07 -20.49
N THR A 948 -64.47 -6.73 -21.13
CA THR A 948 -64.53 -6.43 -22.56
C THR A 948 -63.62 -5.22 -22.87
N GLU A 949 -62.33 -5.47 -23.08
CA GLU A 949 -61.36 -4.48 -23.54
C GLU A 949 -61.76 -4.08 -24.96
N TYR A 950 -62.22 -2.83 -25.13
CA TYR A 950 -62.45 -2.30 -26.47
C TYR A 950 -61.09 -1.96 -27.08
N GLY A 951 -60.66 -2.76 -28.05
CA GLY A 951 -59.40 -2.54 -28.77
C GLY A 951 -59.62 -1.69 -30.02
N TYR A 952 -58.92 -0.56 -30.10
CA TYR A 952 -58.85 0.23 -31.33
C TYR A 952 -57.87 -0.41 -32.32
N PRO A 953 -58.02 -0.19 -33.64
CA PRO A 953 -57.07 -0.69 -34.62
C PRO A 953 -55.66 -0.21 -34.29
N LYS A 954 -54.69 -1.12 -34.39
CA LYS A 954 -53.29 -0.81 -34.07
C LYS A 954 -52.75 0.23 -35.05
N THR A 955 -52.05 1.24 -34.52
CA THR A 955 -51.41 2.29 -35.33
C THR A 955 -49.91 2.00 -35.43
N ARG A 956 -49.40 1.81 -36.64
CA ARG A 956 -47.97 1.64 -36.90
C ARG A 956 -47.29 3.00 -37.05
N ILE A 957 -46.18 3.21 -36.33
CA ILE A 957 -45.33 4.40 -36.48
C ILE A 957 -43.93 3.96 -36.94
N ASP A 958 -43.60 4.32 -38.18
CA ASP A 958 -42.26 4.13 -38.73
C ASP A 958 -41.28 5.21 -38.25
N ARG A 959 -39.99 4.98 -38.48
CA ARG A 959 -38.89 5.87 -38.06
C ARG A 959 -39.10 7.32 -38.50
N ASP A 960 -38.82 8.26 -37.60
CA ASP A 960 -38.85 9.72 -37.83
C ASP A 960 -40.23 10.29 -38.22
N TYR A 961 -41.30 9.49 -38.11
CA TYR A 961 -42.69 9.92 -38.35
C TYR A 961 -43.44 10.14 -37.03
N SER A 962 -44.43 11.02 -37.08
CA SER A 962 -45.44 11.18 -36.03
C SER A 962 -46.79 10.64 -36.49
N ALA A 963 -47.53 10.02 -35.57
CA ALA A 963 -48.91 9.60 -35.80
C ALA A 963 -49.83 10.20 -34.75
N ARG A 964 -51.07 10.47 -35.16
CA ARG A 964 -52.12 10.99 -34.30
C ARG A 964 -53.11 9.88 -34.00
N VAL A 965 -53.32 9.60 -32.71
CA VAL A 965 -54.27 8.59 -32.24
C VAL A 965 -55.46 9.31 -31.63
N LEU A 966 -56.66 9.06 -32.17
CA LEU A 966 -57.91 9.69 -31.75
C LEU A 966 -58.72 8.71 -30.88
N VAL A 967 -59.08 9.13 -29.67
CA VAL A 967 -59.90 8.35 -28.73
C VAL A 967 -61.24 9.06 -28.51
N PRO A 968 -62.39 8.50 -28.96
CA PRO A 968 -63.70 9.09 -28.72
C PRO A 968 -64.09 9.02 -27.24
N LEU A 969 -64.63 10.12 -26.69
CA LEU A 969 -64.94 10.26 -25.26
C LEU A 969 -66.43 10.07 -24.91
N GLU A 970 -67.24 9.55 -25.83
CA GLU A 970 -68.71 9.52 -25.68
C GLU A 970 -69.22 8.53 -24.62
N HIS A 971 -68.45 7.50 -24.31
CA HIS A 971 -68.78 6.51 -23.28
C HIS A 971 -68.39 6.95 -21.85
N PHE A 972 -67.98 8.21 -21.69
CA PHE A 972 -67.50 8.76 -20.42
C PHE A 972 -68.39 9.86 -19.84
N LYS A 973 -69.60 10.08 -20.38
CA LYS A 973 -70.58 11.01 -19.79
C LYS A 973 -71.07 10.47 -18.43
N LEU A 974 -71.09 11.31 -17.40
CA LEU A 974 -71.55 10.92 -16.06
C LEU A 974 -73.07 10.70 -16.06
N PRO A 975 -73.60 9.69 -15.35
CA PRO A 975 -75.02 9.63 -15.03
C PRO A 975 -75.41 10.87 -14.20
N VAL A 976 -76.62 11.38 -14.45
CA VAL A 976 -77.22 12.61 -13.90
C VAL A 976 -76.74 12.93 -12.47
N LEU A 977 -75.98 14.02 -12.31
CA LEU A 977 -75.49 14.46 -10.99
C LEU A 977 -76.67 14.88 -10.08
N ASP A 978 -76.59 14.49 -8.81
CA ASP A 978 -77.62 14.71 -7.79
C ASP A 978 -77.66 16.17 -7.29
N ASP A 979 -78.83 16.65 -6.83
CA ASP A 979 -79.02 18.04 -6.35
C ASP A 979 -78.18 18.39 -5.10
N SER A 980 -77.59 17.39 -4.45
CA SER A 980 -76.61 17.56 -3.36
C SER A 980 -75.27 18.17 -3.82
N PHE A 981 -75.00 18.24 -5.12
CA PHE A 981 -73.76 18.78 -5.67
C PHE A 981 -73.72 20.33 -5.67
N PHE A 982 -74.88 21.00 -5.59
CA PHE A 982 -74.99 22.45 -5.75
C PHE A 982 -75.84 23.19 -4.70
N MET A 983 -76.63 22.52 -3.84
CA MET A 983 -77.49 23.18 -2.86
C MET A 983 -77.07 22.91 -1.41
N ARG A 984 -76.37 23.88 -0.78
CA ARG A 984 -76.44 24.08 0.68
C ARG A 984 -76.05 25.50 1.08
N ASP A 985 -76.86 26.47 0.68
CA ASP A 985 -77.02 27.73 1.40
C ASP A 985 -78.52 28.04 1.47
N PHE A 986 -78.95 28.67 2.58
CA PHE A 986 -80.33 29.06 2.95
C PHE A 986 -81.15 28.08 3.81
N CYS A 987 -80.87 28.11 5.12
CA CYS A 987 -81.95 28.16 6.11
C CYS A 987 -81.59 29.09 7.27
N ASN A 988 -82.44 30.11 7.43
CA ASN A 988 -82.65 31.02 8.56
C ASN A 988 -81.70 32.21 8.85
N GLU A 989 -82.30 33.37 8.61
CA GLU A 989 -82.10 34.68 9.22
C GLU A 989 -81.89 34.65 10.74
N GLY A 990 -80.96 35.51 11.19
CA GLY A 990 -80.86 35.92 12.60
C GLY A 990 -79.44 36.23 13.06
N SER A 991 -79.07 37.51 12.99
CA SER A 991 -77.94 38.17 13.70
C SER A 991 -76.50 38.02 13.16
N THR A 992 -76.02 39.16 12.63
CA THR A 992 -74.65 39.70 12.60
C THR A 992 -73.46 38.77 12.93
N SER A 993 -72.62 38.46 11.94
CA SER A 993 -71.16 38.74 11.94
C SER A 993 -70.39 38.02 10.81
N SER A 994 -69.53 38.80 10.14
CA SER A 994 -68.29 38.45 9.43
C SER A 994 -68.17 37.15 8.58
N SER A 995 -68.06 37.40 7.28
CA SER A 995 -67.49 36.55 6.22
C SER A 995 -66.32 35.63 6.64
N ARG A 996 -66.47 34.31 6.44
CA ARG A 996 -65.38 33.33 6.14
C ARG A 996 -65.94 31.90 6.02
N SER A 997 -66.64 31.55 4.94
CA SER A 997 -66.97 30.15 4.66
C SER A 997 -67.42 29.83 3.22
N SER A 998 -66.84 30.44 2.17
CA SER A 998 -67.13 30.08 0.77
C SER A 998 -66.06 29.22 0.07
N SER A 999 -64.89 28.98 0.68
CA SER A 999 -63.73 28.34 0.01
C SER A 999 -63.52 26.84 0.28
N PHE A 1000 -64.42 26.20 1.04
CA PHE A 1000 -64.35 24.77 1.35
C PHE A 1000 -65.24 23.89 0.44
N SER A 1001 -66.28 24.46 -0.18
CA SER A 1001 -67.16 23.75 -1.11
C SER A 1001 -66.51 23.52 -2.48
N GLU A 1002 -65.84 24.54 -3.05
CA GLU A 1002 -65.10 24.44 -4.33
C GLU A 1002 -63.94 23.44 -4.31
N LYS A 1003 -63.35 23.17 -3.14
CA LYS A 1003 -62.23 22.24 -3.02
C LYS A 1003 -62.67 20.78 -3.10
N ASN A 1004 -63.85 20.45 -2.58
CA ASN A 1004 -64.38 19.08 -2.62
C ASN A 1004 -64.89 18.74 -4.03
N THR A 1005 -65.59 19.66 -4.70
CA THR A 1005 -66.02 19.45 -6.09
C THR A 1005 -64.83 19.30 -7.04
N LYS A 1006 -63.77 20.10 -6.86
CA LYS A 1006 -62.51 19.97 -7.61
C LYS A 1006 -61.75 18.67 -7.29
N ALA A 1007 -61.84 18.17 -6.06
CA ALA A 1007 -61.20 16.91 -5.66
C ALA A 1007 -61.92 15.68 -6.24
N GLU A 1008 -63.26 15.65 -6.21
CA GLU A 1008 -64.06 14.60 -6.84
C GLU A 1008 -63.98 14.63 -8.37
N LEU A 1009 -63.90 15.82 -8.95
CA LEU A 1009 -63.63 16.01 -10.38
C LEU A 1009 -62.25 15.46 -10.75
N ASN A 1010 -61.21 15.79 -9.97
CA ASN A 1010 -59.87 15.24 -10.15
C ASN A 1010 -59.82 13.72 -9.93
N ALA A 1011 -60.65 13.17 -9.02
CA ALA A 1011 -60.78 11.73 -8.82
C ALA A 1011 -61.44 11.05 -10.02
N SER A 1012 -62.47 11.67 -10.60
CA SER A 1012 -63.14 11.21 -11.82
C SER A 1012 -62.21 11.28 -13.03
N ILE A 1013 -61.40 12.34 -13.15
CA ILE A 1013 -60.35 12.45 -14.18
C ILE A 1013 -59.30 11.36 -13.99
N LYS A 1014 -58.84 11.09 -12.76
CA LYS A 1014 -57.89 10.00 -12.49
C LYS A 1014 -58.49 8.62 -12.82
N SER A 1015 -59.76 8.40 -12.50
CA SER A 1015 -60.50 7.18 -12.90
C SER A 1015 -60.54 7.05 -14.42
N LEU A 1016 -60.92 8.10 -15.13
CA LEU A 1016 -60.97 8.11 -16.59
C LEU A 1016 -59.60 7.87 -17.24
N ILE A 1017 -58.55 8.50 -16.73
CA ILE A 1017 -57.16 8.30 -17.19
C ILE A 1017 -56.70 6.85 -16.92
N SER A 1018 -57.07 6.26 -15.79
CA SER A 1018 -56.71 4.86 -15.50
C SER A 1018 -57.39 3.84 -16.40
N ARG A 1019 -58.52 4.21 -17.03
CA ARG A 1019 -59.26 3.36 -17.95
C ARG A 1019 -58.70 3.35 -19.38
N ILE A 1020 -57.80 4.26 -19.72
CA ILE A 1020 -57.16 4.35 -21.04
C ILE A 1020 -55.73 3.82 -20.91
N LYS A 1021 -55.42 2.71 -21.60
CA LYS A 1021 -54.06 2.14 -21.66
C LYS A 1021 -53.52 2.24 -23.07
N VAL A 1022 -52.28 2.75 -23.19
CA VAL A 1022 -51.55 2.86 -24.46
C VAL A 1022 -50.35 1.93 -24.39
N ARG A 1023 -50.45 0.80 -25.09
CA ARG A 1023 -49.38 -0.20 -25.17
C ARG A 1023 -48.69 -0.09 -26.52
N TRP A 1024 -47.38 -0.26 -26.53
CA TRP A 1024 -46.60 -0.36 -27.77
C TRP A 1024 -45.90 -1.70 -27.86
N GLN A 1025 -45.75 -2.19 -29.08
CA GLN A 1025 -44.99 -3.38 -29.43
C GLN A 1025 -43.95 -2.99 -30.48
N SER A 1026 -42.70 -3.31 -30.21
CA SER A 1026 -41.57 -3.04 -31.10
C SER A 1026 -41.34 -4.21 -32.06
N GLY A 1027 -40.82 -3.92 -33.25
CA GLY A 1027 -40.37 -4.93 -34.22
C GLY A 1027 -39.26 -5.87 -33.71
N ARG A 1028 -38.74 -5.68 -32.49
CA ARG A 1028 -37.77 -6.56 -31.81
C ARG A 1028 -38.38 -7.49 -30.75
N ASN A 1029 -39.70 -7.75 -30.81
CA ASN A 1029 -40.45 -8.55 -29.82
C ASN A 1029 -40.46 -7.97 -28.39
N SER A 1030 -40.14 -6.69 -28.22
CA SER A 1030 -40.31 -5.99 -26.93
C SER A 1030 -41.65 -5.26 -26.88
N SER A 1031 -42.22 -5.16 -25.68
CA SER A 1031 -43.47 -4.45 -25.43
C SER A 1031 -43.33 -3.53 -24.23
N GLY A 1032 -44.02 -2.40 -24.26
CA GLY A 1032 -44.04 -1.43 -23.16
C GLY A 1032 -45.37 -0.68 -23.07
N GLU A 1033 -45.55 0.04 -21.97
CA GLU A 1033 -46.71 0.90 -21.72
C GLU A 1033 -46.26 2.36 -21.69
N LEU A 1034 -46.98 3.25 -22.38
CA LEU A 1034 -46.66 4.67 -22.43
C LEU A 1034 -47.35 5.43 -21.29
N ASN A 1035 -46.59 6.20 -20.51
CA ASN A 1035 -47.15 7.01 -19.43
C ASN A 1035 -47.82 8.28 -19.99
N ILE A 1036 -49.13 8.24 -20.18
CA ILE A 1036 -49.94 9.35 -20.70
C ILE A 1036 -50.60 10.21 -19.60
N LYS A 1037 -50.38 9.88 -18.32
CA LYS A 1037 -51.20 10.39 -17.20
C LYS A 1037 -51.16 11.92 -17.07
N ASP A 1038 -49.96 12.50 -17.09
CA ASP A 1038 -49.78 13.94 -16.83
C ASP A 1038 -50.23 14.81 -18.01
N ALA A 1039 -49.96 14.35 -19.24
CA ALA A 1039 -50.34 15.07 -20.46
C ALA A 1039 -51.86 15.07 -20.68
N VAL A 1040 -52.53 13.94 -20.44
CA VAL A 1040 -54.00 13.84 -20.57
C VAL A 1040 -54.71 14.59 -19.45
N HIS A 1041 -54.17 14.54 -18.21
CA HIS A 1041 -54.69 15.34 -17.10
C HIS A 1041 -54.66 16.84 -17.43
N THR A 1042 -53.56 17.32 -18.02
CA THR A 1042 -53.42 18.72 -18.44
C THR A 1042 -54.40 19.09 -19.56
N ALA A 1043 -54.59 18.21 -20.55
CA ALA A 1043 -55.54 18.43 -21.64
C ALA A 1043 -56.99 18.51 -21.14
N LEU A 1044 -57.40 17.58 -20.26
CA LEU A 1044 -58.77 17.53 -19.73
C LEU A 1044 -59.08 18.70 -18.80
N GLN A 1045 -58.13 19.14 -17.95
CA GLN A 1045 -58.35 20.23 -16.99
C GLN A 1045 -58.88 21.53 -17.60
N THR A 1046 -58.59 21.80 -18.88
CA THR A 1046 -59.00 23.04 -19.56
C THR A 1046 -60.47 23.07 -19.99
N SER A 1047 -61.16 21.92 -20.06
CA SER A 1047 -62.49 21.80 -20.67
C SER A 1047 -63.45 20.85 -19.92
N VAL A 1048 -63.15 20.55 -18.65
CA VAL A 1048 -63.81 19.49 -17.86
C VAL A 1048 -65.32 19.66 -17.70
N MET A 1049 -65.80 20.88 -17.40
CA MET A 1049 -67.22 21.13 -17.13
C MET A 1049 -68.10 20.87 -18.36
N ASP A 1050 -67.54 21.07 -19.55
CA ASP A 1050 -68.27 20.90 -20.81
C ASP A 1050 -68.19 19.44 -21.34
N VAL A 1051 -67.30 18.57 -20.79
CA VAL A 1051 -67.10 17.18 -21.25
C VAL A 1051 -67.97 16.18 -20.47
N LEU A 1052 -68.24 16.44 -19.18
CA LEU A 1052 -68.80 15.44 -18.26
C LEU A 1052 -70.26 15.67 -17.86
N LEU A 1053 -70.85 16.84 -18.14
CA LEU A 1053 -72.24 17.19 -17.77
C LEU A 1053 -73.20 17.06 -18.97
N PRO A 1054 -74.41 16.49 -18.79
CA PRO A 1054 -75.45 16.48 -19.83
C PRO A 1054 -76.15 17.85 -19.96
N ASP A 1055 -76.63 18.18 -21.17
CA ASP A 1055 -77.41 19.41 -21.43
C ASP A 1055 -78.75 19.42 -20.64
N PRO A 1056 -79.18 20.56 -20.07
CA PRO A 1056 -80.35 20.63 -19.18
C PRO A 1056 -81.68 20.34 -19.89
N LEU A 1057 -81.81 20.74 -21.16
CA LEU A 1057 -82.96 20.47 -22.01
C LEU A 1057 -82.51 19.79 -23.30
N THR A 1058 -83.24 18.76 -23.73
CA THR A 1058 -83.06 18.17 -25.06
C THR A 1058 -84.27 18.49 -25.93
N PHE A 1059 -84.02 19.05 -27.11
CA PHE A 1059 -85.05 19.39 -28.08
C PHE A 1059 -85.10 18.35 -29.21
N GLY A 1060 -86.29 18.05 -29.71
CA GLY A 1060 -86.51 17.20 -30.87
C GLY A 1060 -87.69 17.70 -31.70
N PHE A 1061 -87.66 17.45 -33.01
CA PHE A 1061 -88.78 17.75 -33.92
C PHE A 1061 -89.33 16.44 -34.50
N ARG A 1062 -90.65 16.35 -34.60
CA ARG A 1062 -91.37 15.19 -35.15
C ARG A 1062 -92.49 15.63 -36.09
N LEU A 1063 -92.77 14.83 -37.11
CA LEU A 1063 -93.94 14.99 -38.00
C LEU A 1063 -95.16 14.25 -37.43
N THR A 1064 -96.32 14.90 -37.37
CA THR A 1064 -97.61 14.31 -36.96
C THR A 1064 -98.42 13.85 -38.17
N ARG A 1065 -99.32 12.87 -38.03
CA ARG A 1065 -100.21 12.42 -39.12
C ARG A 1065 -101.66 12.28 -38.63
N ASP A 1066 -102.61 12.81 -39.39
CA ASP A 1066 -104.04 12.53 -39.21
C ASP A 1066 -104.40 11.14 -39.79
N ASN A 1067 -105.12 10.35 -39.01
CA ASN A 1067 -105.41 8.92 -39.25
C ASN A 1067 -106.53 8.66 -40.27
N SER A 1068 -106.43 9.18 -41.50
CA SER A 1068 -107.46 8.91 -42.54
C SER A 1068 -106.92 8.77 -43.97
N SER A 1069 -106.17 7.68 -44.24
CA SER A 1069 -106.25 6.84 -45.47
C SER A 1069 -104.97 6.01 -45.68
N PRO A 1070 -105.06 4.71 -46.06
CA PRO A 1070 -103.90 3.87 -46.35
C PRO A 1070 -103.64 3.74 -47.86
N GLN A 1071 -102.40 3.30 -48.21
CA GLN A 1071 -101.81 2.99 -49.53
C GLN A 1071 -100.97 4.13 -50.14
N GLN A 1072 -99.82 3.92 -50.80
CA GLN A 1072 -99.02 2.75 -51.18
C GLN A 1072 -97.56 3.24 -51.41
N GLY A 1073 -96.58 2.34 -51.34
CA GLY A 1073 -95.17 2.68 -51.08
C GLY A 1073 -94.33 3.27 -52.23
N SER A 1074 -93.31 4.04 -51.83
CA SER A 1074 -91.96 4.09 -52.40
C SER A 1074 -91.02 4.75 -51.38
N ASP A 1075 -89.73 4.38 -51.41
CA ASP A 1075 -88.68 4.78 -50.45
C ASP A 1075 -88.29 6.27 -50.53
N SER A 1076 -89.17 7.16 -50.08
CA SER A 1076 -88.84 8.55 -49.73
C SER A 1076 -89.39 8.87 -48.34
N LYS A 1077 -88.87 8.17 -47.32
CA LYS A 1077 -89.47 8.16 -45.98
C LYS A 1077 -89.38 9.51 -45.22
N ASP A 1078 -88.53 10.46 -45.60
CA ASP A 1078 -88.29 11.69 -44.82
C ASP A 1078 -88.53 13.03 -45.55
N SER A 1079 -89.37 13.07 -46.60
CA SER A 1079 -89.65 14.33 -47.31
C SER A 1079 -90.96 15.01 -46.91
N VAL A 1080 -90.90 16.30 -46.62
CA VAL A 1080 -92.04 17.24 -46.53
C VAL A 1080 -92.37 17.76 -47.93
N LEU A 1081 -93.63 18.00 -48.29
CA LEU A 1081 -94.02 18.51 -49.61
C LEU A 1081 -94.28 20.02 -49.59
N ALA A 1082 -93.88 20.73 -50.65
CA ALA A 1082 -94.24 22.15 -50.83
C ALA A 1082 -95.74 22.29 -51.14
N ASN A 1083 -96.35 23.39 -50.72
CA ASN A 1083 -97.78 23.70 -50.85
C ASN A 1083 -98.74 22.76 -50.09
N ASP A 1084 -98.28 22.09 -49.03
CA ASP A 1084 -99.11 21.28 -48.13
C ASP A 1084 -98.94 21.71 -46.66
N MET A 1085 -100.04 21.69 -45.90
CA MET A 1085 -100.03 22.03 -44.47
C MET A 1085 -99.44 20.85 -43.70
N THR A 1086 -98.19 20.98 -43.25
CA THR A 1086 -97.47 19.90 -42.57
C THR A 1086 -97.55 20.08 -41.05
N PRO A 1087 -98.28 19.21 -40.33
CA PRO A 1087 -98.31 19.26 -38.87
C PRO A 1087 -96.99 18.70 -38.29
N MET A 1088 -96.42 19.45 -37.35
CA MET A 1088 -95.17 19.18 -36.65
C MET A 1088 -95.36 19.28 -35.14
N GLU A 1089 -94.59 18.50 -34.40
CA GLU A 1089 -94.49 18.57 -32.95
C GLU A 1089 -93.04 18.85 -32.53
N VAL A 1090 -92.84 19.82 -31.65
CA VAL A 1090 -91.58 19.96 -30.90
C VAL A 1090 -91.70 19.20 -29.59
N LEU A 1091 -90.74 18.32 -29.36
CA LEU A 1091 -90.54 17.59 -28.12
C LEU A 1091 -89.45 18.30 -27.32
N VAL A 1092 -89.75 18.68 -26.09
CA VAL A 1092 -88.72 19.16 -25.17
C VAL A 1092 -88.68 18.24 -23.96
N ARG A 1093 -87.54 17.58 -23.79
CA ARG A 1093 -87.23 16.74 -22.65
C ARG A 1093 -86.49 17.55 -21.60
N ASN A 1094 -86.97 17.48 -20.37
CA ASN A 1094 -86.22 17.96 -19.23
C ASN A 1094 -85.29 16.85 -18.72
N ASN A 1095 -83.98 17.10 -18.69
CA ASN A 1095 -82.98 16.16 -18.17
C ASN A 1095 -82.61 16.44 -16.70
N THR A 1096 -83.24 17.42 -16.07
CA THR A 1096 -83.06 17.74 -14.65
C THR A 1096 -84.15 17.10 -13.78
N LYS A 1097 -83.90 17.05 -12.46
CA LYS A 1097 -84.83 16.52 -11.46
C LYS A 1097 -85.87 17.55 -10.97
N GLU A 1098 -85.83 18.77 -11.50
CA GLU A 1098 -86.74 19.86 -11.13
C GLU A 1098 -87.65 20.23 -12.31
N MET A 1099 -88.85 20.75 -12.04
CA MET A 1099 -89.76 21.21 -13.09
C MET A 1099 -89.24 22.52 -13.71
N ILE A 1100 -89.15 22.59 -15.04
CA ILE A 1100 -88.67 23.79 -15.74
C ILE A 1100 -89.85 24.50 -16.39
N LYS A 1101 -90.06 25.77 -16.03
CA LYS A 1101 -90.98 26.68 -16.71
C LYS A 1101 -90.21 27.53 -17.72
N MET A 1102 -90.61 27.49 -18.98
CA MET A 1102 -89.89 28.15 -20.06
C MET A 1102 -90.80 28.74 -21.11
N SER A 1103 -90.33 29.77 -21.79
CA SER A 1103 -90.91 30.33 -23.00
C SER A 1103 -90.21 29.71 -24.21
N LEU A 1104 -90.91 28.83 -24.93
CA LEU A 1104 -90.42 28.18 -26.14
C LEU A 1104 -90.69 29.09 -27.37
N GLY A 1105 -89.66 29.25 -28.19
CA GLY A 1105 -89.71 29.87 -29.50
C GLY A 1105 -89.15 28.93 -30.56
N ILE A 1106 -89.81 28.87 -31.72
CA ILE A 1106 -89.42 28.02 -32.85
C ILE A 1106 -89.13 28.94 -34.03
N SER A 1107 -87.88 28.90 -34.49
CA SER A 1107 -87.46 29.64 -35.69
C SER A 1107 -87.23 28.69 -36.86
N CYS A 1108 -87.67 29.11 -38.04
CA CYS A 1108 -87.39 28.43 -39.30
C CYS A 1108 -86.53 29.33 -40.17
N ARG A 1109 -85.38 28.82 -40.60
CA ARG A 1109 -84.41 29.52 -41.45
C ARG A 1109 -84.18 28.79 -42.75
N ASP A 1110 -83.85 29.50 -43.81
CA ASP A 1110 -83.47 28.90 -45.09
C ASP A 1110 -81.98 28.54 -45.10
N VAL A 1111 -81.48 28.04 -46.25
CA VAL A 1111 -80.06 27.72 -46.45
C VAL A 1111 -79.15 28.96 -46.32
N ALA A 1112 -79.68 30.17 -46.57
CA ALA A 1112 -78.94 31.42 -46.39
C ALA A 1112 -78.93 31.92 -44.93
N GLY A 1113 -79.73 31.31 -44.05
CA GLY A 1113 -79.84 31.63 -42.64
C GLY A 1113 -80.82 32.76 -42.32
N GLU A 1114 -81.62 33.21 -43.29
CA GLU A 1114 -82.65 34.24 -43.09
C GLU A 1114 -83.93 33.63 -42.49
N ASN A 1115 -84.62 34.39 -41.63
CA ASN A 1115 -85.88 33.94 -41.02
C ASN A 1115 -87.00 33.87 -42.07
N CYS A 1116 -87.59 32.70 -42.26
CA CYS A 1116 -88.56 32.46 -43.36
C CYS A 1116 -90.01 32.84 -43.03
N ILE A 1117 -90.27 33.26 -41.79
CA ILE A 1117 -91.60 33.36 -41.18
C ILE A 1117 -92.07 34.84 -41.08
N GLU A 1118 -91.17 35.81 -40.93
CA GLU A 1118 -91.51 37.23 -40.66
C GLU A 1118 -91.05 38.17 -41.80
N GLY A 1119 -91.95 39.04 -42.31
CA GLY A 1119 -91.65 40.10 -43.29
C GLY A 1119 -92.47 40.04 -44.60
N GLU A 1120 -92.33 41.05 -45.49
CA GLU A 1120 -93.03 41.13 -46.80
C GLU A 1120 -92.64 40.01 -47.81
N LYS A 1121 -91.65 39.17 -47.47
CA LYS A 1121 -91.11 38.08 -48.31
C LYS A 1121 -91.14 36.72 -47.60
N SER A 1122 -92.16 36.44 -46.77
CA SER A 1122 -92.26 35.14 -46.08
C SER A 1122 -92.39 33.98 -47.07
N THR A 1123 -91.52 32.97 -46.94
CA THR A 1123 -91.52 31.75 -47.77
C THR A 1123 -92.18 30.56 -47.06
N VAL A 1124 -92.51 30.72 -45.77
CA VAL A 1124 -93.21 29.74 -44.95
C VAL A 1124 -94.36 30.43 -44.23
N LEU A 1125 -95.58 29.92 -44.43
CA LEU A 1125 -96.76 30.27 -43.65
C LEU A 1125 -96.93 29.26 -42.52
N TRP A 1126 -97.59 29.62 -41.43
CA TRP A 1126 -97.79 28.71 -40.30
C TRP A 1126 -99.20 28.84 -39.72
N ALA A 1127 -99.65 27.76 -39.10
CA ALA A 1127 -100.85 27.72 -38.28
C ALA A 1127 -100.49 27.28 -36.86
N GLY A 1128 -100.93 28.05 -35.86
CA GLY A 1128 -100.58 27.86 -34.44
C GLY A 1128 -99.65 28.96 -33.90
N VAL A 1129 -99.15 28.76 -32.68
CA VAL A 1129 -98.23 29.70 -32.00
C VAL A 1129 -96.82 29.14 -32.09
N LEU A 1130 -95.88 29.93 -32.62
CA LEU A 1130 -94.46 29.55 -32.79
C LEU A 1130 -93.52 30.26 -31.80
N ASN A 1131 -93.87 31.46 -31.33
CA ASN A 1131 -93.06 32.25 -30.39
C ASN A 1131 -93.91 32.64 -29.16
N GLY A 1132 -93.27 32.72 -27.99
CA GLY A 1132 -93.93 33.10 -26.73
C GLY A 1132 -94.75 31.99 -26.07
N ILE A 1133 -94.39 30.72 -26.30
CA ILE A 1133 -95.13 29.56 -25.77
C ILE A 1133 -94.67 29.28 -24.33
N THR A 1134 -95.50 29.57 -23.34
CA THR A 1134 -95.22 29.19 -21.96
C THR A 1134 -95.46 27.69 -21.75
N MET A 1135 -94.39 26.93 -21.51
CA MET A 1135 -94.41 25.48 -21.31
C MET A 1135 -93.77 25.10 -19.97
N GLU A 1136 -94.46 24.26 -19.20
CA GLU A 1136 -93.95 23.65 -17.98
C GLU A 1136 -93.57 22.19 -18.29
N VAL A 1137 -92.29 21.84 -18.13
CA VAL A 1137 -91.77 20.50 -18.42
C VAL A 1137 -91.42 19.79 -17.12
N PRO A 1138 -92.15 18.71 -16.76
CA PRO A 1138 -91.87 17.95 -15.55
C PRO A 1138 -90.48 17.32 -15.57
N PRO A 1139 -89.88 17.06 -14.40
CA PRO A 1139 -88.53 16.51 -14.31
C PRO A 1139 -88.42 15.14 -14.98
N LEU A 1140 -87.34 14.93 -15.74
CA LEU A 1140 -87.06 13.70 -16.49
C LEU A 1140 -88.15 13.27 -17.48
N GLN A 1141 -89.10 14.16 -17.82
CA GLN A 1141 -90.20 13.90 -18.73
C GLN A 1141 -90.12 14.75 -20.01
N GLU A 1142 -90.92 14.36 -21.00
CA GLU A 1142 -91.02 15.01 -22.31
C GLU A 1142 -92.37 15.73 -22.42
N SER A 1143 -92.33 17.03 -22.68
CA SER A 1143 -93.51 17.83 -23.04
C SER A 1143 -93.51 18.09 -24.54
N LYS A 1144 -94.70 18.14 -25.15
CA LYS A 1144 -94.86 18.32 -26.60
C LYS A 1144 -95.73 19.53 -26.93
N HIS A 1145 -95.33 20.28 -27.97
CA HIS A 1145 -96.09 21.38 -28.54
C HIS A 1145 -96.33 21.15 -30.04
N THR A 1146 -97.58 21.32 -30.49
CA THR A 1146 -98.00 21.03 -31.86
C THR A 1146 -98.23 22.31 -32.66
N PHE A 1147 -97.69 22.40 -33.86
CA PHE A 1147 -97.87 23.50 -34.80
C PHE A 1147 -97.85 22.98 -36.24
N SER A 1148 -98.33 23.75 -37.22
CA SER A 1148 -98.27 23.32 -38.62
C SER A 1148 -97.54 24.37 -39.46
N LEU A 1149 -96.65 23.92 -40.34
CA LEU A 1149 -95.92 24.77 -41.29
C LEU A 1149 -96.37 24.48 -42.72
N TYR A 1150 -96.49 25.53 -43.52
CA TYR A 1150 -96.83 25.50 -44.94
C TYR A 1150 -95.71 26.15 -45.74
N PHE A 1151 -94.95 25.33 -46.46
CA PHE A 1151 -93.79 25.79 -47.22
C PHE A 1151 -94.21 26.18 -48.63
N LEU A 1152 -93.99 27.45 -49.02
CA LEU A 1152 -94.33 27.97 -50.35
C LEU A 1152 -93.29 27.62 -51.42
N VAL A 1153 -92.03 27.41 -51.01
CA VAL A 1153 -90.90 27.16 -51.91
C VAL A 1153 -90.24 25.83 -51.54
N PRO A 1154 -89.91 24.96 -52.52
CA PRO A 1154 -89.13 23.75 -52.26
C PRO A 1154 -87.68 24.09 -51.94
N GLY A 1155 -87.09 23.44 -50.93
CA GLY A 1155 -85.73 23.75 -50.46
C GLY A 1155 -85.37 23.04 -49.15
N GLU A 1156 -84.15 23.27 -48.67
CA GLU A 1156 -83.73 22.84 -47.34
C GLU A 1156 -83.93 23.98 -46.34
N TYR A 1157 -84.66 23.67 -45.27
CA TYR A 1157 -84.96 24.58 -44.18
C TYR A 1157 -84.38 24.04 -42.89
N THR A 1158 -83.99 24.94 -42.00
CA THR A 1158 -83.43 24.61 -40.70
C THR A 1158 -84.36 25.11 -39.60
N LEU A 1159 -84.90 24.18 -38.81
CA LEU A 1159 -85.70 24.46 -37.63
C LEU A 1159 -84.82 24.48 -36.40
N VAL A 1160 -84.95 25.55 -35.61
CA VAL A 1160 -84.25 25.70 -34.33
C VAL A 1160 -85.28 26.04 -33.26
N ALA A 1161 -85.39 25.15 -32.27
CA ALA A 1161 -86.13 25.41 -31.05
C ALA A 1161 -85.21 26.15 -30.06
N ALA A 1162 -85.70 27.22 -29.47
CA ALA A 1162 -85.03 27.96 -28.42
C ALA A 1162 -85.98 28.11 -27.23
N ALA A 1163 -85.52 27.80 -26.04
CA ALA A 1163 -86.26 28.03 -24.80
C ALA A 1163 -85.58 29.15 -23.99
N VAL A 1164 -86.40 30.05 -23.47
CA VAL A 1164 -86.02 31.10 -22.53
C VAL A 1164 -86.59 30.73 -21.18
N ILE A 1165 -85.74 30.48 -20.20
CA ILE A 1165 -86.16 30.14 -18.83
C ILE A 1165 -86.12 31.43 -18.01
N GLU A 1166 -87.29 31.92 -17.58
CA GLU A 1166 -87.42 33.18 -16.83
C GLU A 1166 -87.15 32.99 -15.33
N ASP A 1167 -87.60 31.89 -14.74
CA ASP A 1167 -87.32 31.49 -13.33
C ASP A 1167 -86.29 30.35 -13.30
N ALA A 1168 -85.01 30.68 -13.42
CA ALA A 1168 -83.94 29.68 -13.41
C ALA A 1168 -83.35 29.44 -12.01
N ASN A 1169 -83.27 28.18 -11.59
CA ASN A 1169 -82.52 27.79 -10.38
C ASN A 1169 -81.01 27.99 -10.58
N ASP A 1170 -80.28 28.21 -9.47
CA ASP A 1170 -78.85 28.51 -9.49
C ASP A 1170 -78.01 27.40 -10.15
N VAL A 1171 -78.50 26.16 -10.12
CA VAL A 1171 -77.91 25.01 -10.84
C VAL A 1171 -77.95 25.19 -12.35
N LEU A 1172 -79.02 25.75 -12.89
CA LEU A 1172 -79.15 26.05 -14.32
C LEU A 1172 -78.33 27.29 -14.70
N ARG A 1173 -78.25 28.31 -13.83
CA ARG A 1173 -77.43 29.52 -14.05
C ARG A 1173 -75.93 29.21 -14.06
N ALA A 1174 -75.45 28.38 -13.12
CA ALA A 1174 -74.06 27.93 -13.07
C ALA A 1174 -73.66 27.15 -14.33
N ARG A 1175 -74.60 26.45 -14.97
CA ARG A 1175 -74.39 25.72 -16.22
C ARG A 1175 -74.39 26.63 -17.46
N ALA A 1176 -75.15 27.73 -17.44
CA ALA A 1176 -75.27 28.68 -18.55
C ALA A 1176 -74.15 29.75 -18.59
N LYS A 1177 -73.25 29.78 -17.59
CA LYS A 1177 -72.17 30.79 -17.43
C LYS A 1177 -72.71 32.24 -17.41
N THR A 1178 -73.87 32.46 -16.79
CA THR A 1178 -74.48 33.79 -16.61
C THR A 1178 -74.34 34.26 -15.16
N ASP A 1179 -73.63 35.37 -14.94
CA ASP A 1179 -73.28 35.86 -13.60
C ASP A 1179 -74.35 36.77 -12.96
N SER A 1180 -75.41 37.13 -13.69
CA SER A 1180 -76.46 38.04 -13.20
C SER A 1180 -77.78 37.31 -12.87
N PRO A 1181 -78.44 37.61 -11.73
CA PRO A 1181 -79.67 36.92 -11.33
C PRO A 1181 -80.90 37.28 -12.18
N ASP A 1182 -80.85 38.42 -12.88
CA ASP A 1182 -81.94 38.96 -13.69
C ASP A 1182 -81.84 38.60 -15.20
N GLU A 1183 -80.77 37.90 -15.63
CA GLU A 1183 -80.65 37.45 -17.03
C GLU A 1183 -81.38 36.13 -17.27
N PRO A 1184 -82.27 36.05 -18.28
CA PRO A 1184 -82.95 34.82 -18.62
C PRO A 1184 -81.99 33.82 -19.28
N ILE A 1185 -82.13 32.54 -18.95
CA ILE A 1185 -81.28 31.49 -19.55
C ILE A 1185 -81.82 31.13 -20.93
N TYR A 1186 -80.95 31.25 -21.94
CA TYR A 1186 -81.24 30.86 -23.32
C TYR A 1186 -80.71 29.45 -23.61
N CYS A 1187 -81.61 28.48 -23.65
CA CYS A 1187 -81.31 27.12 -24.12
C CYS A 1187 -81.66 27.02 -25.60
N ARG A 1188 -80.68 26.86 -26.49
CA ARG A 1188 -80.93 26.59 -27.91
C ARG A 1188 -80.79 25.10 -28.18
N GLY A 1189 -81.80 24.53 -28.79
CA GLY A 1189 -81.72 23.20 -29.38
C GLY A 1189 -80.82 23.19 -30.61
N PRO A 1190 -80.31 22.01 -30.99
CA PRO A 1190 -79.52 21.88 -32.20
C PRO A 1190 -80.35 22.18 -33.46
N PRO A 1191 -79.72 22.55 -34.58
CA PRO A 1191 -80.42 22.76 -35.84
C PRO A 1191 -80.94 21.44 -36.40
N PHE A 1192 -82.23 21.41 -36.75
CA PHE A 1192 -82.88 20.29 -37.40
C PHE A 1192 -83.16 20.63 -38.86
N HIS A 1193 -82.67 19.82 -39.79
CA HIS A 1193 -82.90 20.07 -41.21
C HIS A 1193 -84.19 19.40 -41.69
N VAL A 1194 -85.06 20.19 -42.31
CA VAL A 1194 -86.24 19.78 -43.06
C VAL A 1194 -85.92 19.90 -44.54
N ARG A 1195 -86.07 18.80 -45.28
CA ARG A 1195 -86.02 18.84 -46.75
C ARG A 1195 -87.43 18.88 -47.32
N VAL A 1196 -87.77 19.97 -47.99
CA VAL A 1196 -89.07 20.19 -48.64
C VAL A 1196 -88.93 19.88 -50.14
N LEU A 1197 -89.72 18.92 -50.62
CA LEU A 1197 -89.74 18.48 -52.02
C LEU A 1197 -90.96 19.07 -52.74
N GLY A 1198 -90.77 19.56 -53.96
CA GLY A 1198 -91.83 20.09 -54.82
C GLY A 1198 -91.25 20.78 -56.06
N THR A 1199 -92.11 21.09 -57.03
CA THR A 1199 -91.77 21.99 -58.15
C THR A 1199 -92.28 23.40 -57.80
N ALA A 1200 -91.41 24.40 -57.94
CA ALA A 1200 -91.74 25.81 -57.67
C ALA A 1200 -92.92 26.33 -58.51
#